data_AF-A0A8C3TVI2-F1
#
_entry.id   AF-A0A8C3TVI2-F1
#
_cell.length_a   1.000
_cell.length_b   1.000
_cell.length_c   1.000
_cell.angle_alpha   90.00
_cell.angle_beta   90.00
_cell.angle_gamma   90.00
#
_symmetry.space_group_name_H-M   'P 1'
#
loop_
_entity.id
_entity.type
_entity.pdbx_description
1 polymer ?
#
loop_
_entity_poly.entity_id
_entity_poly.type
_entity_poly.pdbx_seq_one_letter_code
_entity_poly.pdbx_strand_id
1 'polypeptide(L)'
;MEYLFKSGDRHKVLQLLGLQRLMEMETQGPVNALLQEKLNELNFELKSVQETSQRQDRTIQSLNEALKSKESKTEELYHIIEGQNETMAKLRDMLQRNQLGQLQSPLSPQEQQMSPLDLQNTLFCTKLEVQRLKRAQLQKEHQLAEAKRAAQLLETTVHEEEQQKEATWKHNQELRAVVQQLQAELQDKAQQLQTLEWEKSRELQVQEQRVQRLTQQLARKEQLLQESRELLQCQQSLEKSPAAMNAMLEKLQQRVSDRDAALERAVDEKFCALEKKEQELQQLRLRMRERGSDLERLRSVLSSNEATIHSLESLLKAKTLELEQVSATCQNLRWLKEEIEAKSGSRQKEQEGIIQQLQTCLHDRNKEVEELTATLLCKLGPGQSEVAEELCLRLQHKEKMLQELLSDRNRQSMEHDAEIRELLQALSTKEQQSRVSFVQCHSGRLSNQAVFAVAISAAELEKDLVNAKEELELMVKKERESRRELTALQSVVATQEEELQVQASDIESLTRTIQMKEDLIKVRCCARLGDSLGSFGQKAKAPNPQTQLLLMLEGLVAERNRLNEALQAERQLYGSLVKFHTHPDSAARDHALQVELEGVHELRGQLEEALGRSLECLSRLETQGAIGGGEQERVRVLPQHAF
;
A
#
# COMPACT_ATOMS: atom_id res chain seq x y z
N MET A 1 -18.15 0.55 77.94
CA MET A 1 -19.58 0.20 77.78
C MET A 1 -20.30 0.05 79.12
N GLU A 2 -19.98 -0.93 79.96
CA GLU A 2 -20.77 -1.24 81.19
C GLU A 2 -21.02 -0.05 82.13
N TYR A 3 -20.02 0.83 82.35
CA TYR A 3 -20.18 2.03 83.18
C TYR A 3 -21.22 3.04 82.64
N LEU A 4 -21.39 3.13 81.32
CA LEU A 4 -22.37 4.02 80.68
C LEU A 4 -23.75 3.35 80.54
N PHE A 5 -23.79 2.02 80.48
CA PHE A 5 -25.06 1.27 80.51
C PHE A 5 -25.74 1.39 81.88
N LYS A 6 -24.96 1.44 82.96
CA LYS A 6 -25.44 1.66 84.34
C LYS A 6 -25.90 3.10 84.62
N SER A 7 -25.47 4.10 83.84
CA SER A 7 -25.84 5.51 84.05
C SER A 7 -27.14 5.94 83.34
N GLY A 8 -27.85 5.02 82.69
CA GLY A 8 -29.14 5.28 82.03
C GLY A 8 -29.09 6.16 80.77
N ASP A 9 -27.91 6.63 80.37
CA ASP A 9 -27.71 7.63 79.33
C ASP A 9 -27.74 7.01 77.92
N ARG A 10 -28.94 6.55 77.52
CA ARG A 10 -29.19 5.79 76.27
C ARG A 10 -28.65 6.49 75.02
N HIS A 11 -28.62 7.83 75.00
CA HIS A 11 -28.12 8.60 73.86
C HIS A 11 -26.61 8.41 73.66
N LYS A 12 -25.81 8.39 74.73
CA LYS A 12 -24.36 8.12 74.62
C LYS A 12 -24.08 6.67 74.24
N VAL A 13 -24.87 5.73 74.74
CA VAL A 13 -24.75 4.31 74.37
C VAL A 13 -25.06 4.11 72.88
N LEU A 14 -26.11 4.76 72.35
CA LEU A 14 -26.44 4.72 70.92
C LEU A 14 -25.37 5.41 70.05
N GLN A 15 -24.81 6.56 70.48
CA GLN A 15 -23.70 7.19 69.77
C GLN A 15 -22.44 6.30 69.74
N LEU A 16 -22.08 5.67 70.85
CA LEU A 16 -20.93 4.75 70.89
C LEU A 16 -21.16 3.48 70.04
N LEU A 17 -22.38 2.92 70.05
CA LEU A 17 -22.76 1.81 69.16
C LEU A 17 -22.85 2.21 67.68
N GLY A 18 -23.04 3.50 67.39
CA GLY A 18 -22.98 4.07 66.04
C GLY A 18 -21.53 4.24 65.58
N LEU A 19 -20.68 4.86 66.40
CA LEU A 19 -19.25 5.02 66.14
C LEU A 19 -18.51 3.69 66.04
N GLN A 20 -18.87 2.70 66.87
CA GLN A 20 -18.32 1.35 66.77
C GLN A 20 -18.69 0.69 65.44
N ARG A 21 -19.97 0.80 65.01
CA ARG A 21 -20.40 0.29 63.69
C ARG A 21 -19.78 1.03 62.51
N LEU A 22 -19.50 2.33 62.65
CA LEU A 22 -18.78 3.11 61.64
C LEU A 22 -17.32 2.65 61.53
N MET A 23 -16.59 2.46 62.64
CA MET A 23 -15.25 1.88 62.61
C MET A 23 -15.23 0.43 62.08
N GLU A 24 -16.21 -0.39 62.45
CA GLU A 24 -16.35 -1.75 61.92
C GLU A 24 -16.62 -1.72 60.41
N MET A 25 -17.43 -0.79 59.89
CA MET A 25 -17.60 -0.59 58.45
C MET A 25 -16.34 -0.05 57.75
N GLU A 26 -15.66 0.94 58.32
CA GLU A 26 -14.44 1.53 57.74
C GLU A 26 -13.26 0.53 57.69
N THR A 27 -13.22 -0.42 58.63
CA THR A 27 -12.17 -1.47 58.66
C THR A 27 -12.55 -2.72 57.85
N GLN A 28 -13.82 -3.12 57.82
CA GLN A 28 -14.27 -4.29 57.04
C GLN A 28 -14.54 -3.99 55.57
N GLY A 29 -14.92 -2.75 55.24
CA GLY A 29 -15.14 -2.29 53.86
C GLY A 29 -13.97 -2.57 52.91
N PRO A 30 -12.74 -2.09 53.18
CA PRO A 30 -11.59 -2.33 52.31
C PRO A 30 -11.16 -3.80 52.29
N VAL A 31 -11.30 -4.53 53.39
CA VAL A 31 -10.97 -5.97 53.44
C VAL A 31 -11.93 -6.78 52.59
N ASN A 32 -13.24 -6.51 52.65
CA ASN A 32 -14.24 -7.17 51.80
C ASN A 32 -14.08 -6.78 50.32
N ALA A 33 -13.72 -5.53 50.03
CA ALA A 33 -13.42 -5.10 48.66
C ALA A 33 -12.21 -5.85 48.09
N LEU A 34 -11.11 -5.97 48.85
CA LEU A 34 -9.92 -6.71 48.45
C LEU A 34 -10.19 -8.22 48.30
N LEU A 35 -11.01 -8.81 49.19
CA LEU A 35 -11.44 -10.21 49.06
C LEU A 35 -12.31 -10.42 47.82
N GLN A 36 -13.19 -9.47 47.48
CA GLN A 36 -14.01 -9.52 46.27
C GLN A 36 -13.15 -9.37 45.01
N GLU A 37 -12.14 -8.49 45.03
CA GLU A 37 -11.16 -8.33 43.95
C GLU A 37 -10.35 -9.62 43.74
N LYS A 38 -9.82 -10.22 44.82
CA LYS A 38 -9.11 -11.52 44.77
C LYS A 38 -10.01 -12.67 44.30
N LEU A 39 -11.29 -12.66 44.66
CA LEU A 39 -12.27 -13.64 44.17
C LEU A 39 -12.58 -13.42 42.67
N ASN A 40 -12.60 -12.18 42.19
CA ASN A 40 -12.76 -11.87 40.78
C ASN A 40 -11.52 -12.25 39.96
N GLU A 41 -10.31 -11.98 40.46
CA GLU A 41 -9.03 -12.42 39.88
C GLU A 41 -8.98 -13.94 39.73
N LEU A 42 -9.22 -14.69 40.82
CA LEU A 42 -9.23 -16.15 40.78
C LEU A 42 -10.30 -16.72 39.83
N ASN A 43 -11.46 -16.07 39.72
CA ASN A 43 -12.47 -16.44 38.72
C ASN A 43 -12.03 -16.16 37.28
N PHE A 44 -11.25 -15.10 37.04
CA PHE A 44 -10.67 -14.80 35.73
C PHE A 44 -9.57 -15.79 35.36
N GLU A 45 -8.66 -16.10 36.29
CA GLU A 45 -7.64 -17.14 36.12
C GLU A 45 -8.27 -18.52 35.87
N LEU A 46 -9.28 -18.90 36.65
CA LEU A 46 -9.98 -20.17 36.45
C LEU A 46 -10.67 -20.27 35.08
N LYS A 47 -11.28 -19.18 34.60
CA LYS A 47 -11.84 -19.13 33.23
C LYS A 47 -10.75 -19.24 32.17
N SER A 48 -9.62 -18.55 32.34
CA SER A 48 -8.47 -18.63 31.42
C SER A 48 -7.87 -20.04 31.35
N VAL A 49 -7.73 -20.71 32.51
CA VAL A 49 -7.31 -22.12 32.60
C VAL A 49 -8.36 -23.05 31.96
N GLN A 50 -9.65 -22.79 32.16
CA GLN A 50 -10.72 -23.58 31.53
C GLN A 50 -10.73 -23.42 29.99
N GLU A 51 -10.55 -22.21 29.46
CA GLU A 51 -10.43 -21.97 28.03
C GLU A 51 -9.20 -22.65 27.42
N THR A 52 -8.05 -22.58 28.10
CA THR A 52 -6.82 -23.24 27.63
C THR A 52 -6.92 -24.77 27.68
N SER A 53 -7.57 -25.34 28.71
CA SER A 53 -7.93 -26.77 28.73
C SER A 53 -8.82 -27.13 27.54
N GLN A 54 -9.90 -26.38 27.28
CA GLN A 54 -10.79 -26.66 26.15
C GLN A 54 -10.09 -26.56 24.79
N ARG A 55 -9.13 -25.63 24.62
CA ARG A 55 -8.29 -25.55 23.40
C ARG A 55 -7.37 -26.78 23.28
N GLN A 56 -6.82 -27.27 24.39
CA GLN A 56 -6.03 -28.51 24.43
C GLN A 56 -6.90 -29.73 24.10
N ASP A 57 -8.09 -29.85 24.66
CA ASP A 57 -9.03 -30.95 24.38
C ASP A 57 -9.40 -31.03 22.89
N ARG A 58 -9.73 -29.89 22.26
CA ARG A 58 -9.96 -29.81 20.79
C ARG A 58 -8.73 -30.22 19.97
N THR A 59 -7.53 -29.88 20.46
CA THR A 59 -6.26 -30.28 19.81
C THR A 59 -6.01 -31.77 19.95
N ILE A 60 -6.26 -32.34 21.13
CA ILE A 60 -6.17 -33.78 21.39
C ILE A 60 -7.21 -34.54 20.54
N GLN A 61 -8.42 -34.02 20.39
CA GLN A 61 -9.44 -34.62 19.54
C GLN A 61 -9.02 -34.65 18.06
N SER A 62 -8.57 -33.52 17.50
CA SER A 62 -8.15 -33.49 16.09
C SER A 62 -6.91 -34.36 15.81
N LEU A 63 -5.97 -34.46 16.76
CA LEU A 63 -4.85 -35.39 16.69
C LEU A 63 -5.30 -36.87 16.76
N ASN A 64 -6.30 -37.20 17.59
CA ASN A 64 -6.88 -38.55 17.65
C ASN A 64 -7.63 -38.93 16.37
N GLU A 65 -8.34 -37.99 15.75
CA GLU A 65 -9.01 -38.21 14.46
C GLU A 65 -7.99 -38.39 13.32
N ALA A 66 -6.92 -37.60 13.31
CA ALA A 66 -5.79 -37.77 12.40
C ALA A 66 -5.08 -39.12 12.59
N LEU A 67 -4.88 -39.56 13.86
CA LEU A 67 -4.29 -40.86 14.19
C LEU A 67 -5.15 -42.01 13.66
N LYS A 68 -6.47 -42.02 13.95
CA LYS A 68 -7.40 -43.02 13.41
C LYS A 68 -7.42 -43.08 11.88
N SER A 69 -7.33 -41.92 11.22
CA SER A 69 -7.20 -41.88 9.75
C SER A 69 -5.90 -42.50 9.25
N LYS A 70 -4.80 -42.41 10.02
CA LYS A 70 -3.51 -43.05 9.70
C LYS A 70 -3.52 -44.55 10.00
N GLU A 71 -4.17 -44.97 11.09
CA GLU A 71 -4.39 -46.39 11.42
C GLU A 71 -5.20 -47.08 10.33
N SER A 72 -6.37 -46.54 9.94
CA SER A 72 -7.18 -47.05 8.84
C SER A 72 -6.42 -47.16 7.51
N LYS A 73 -5.59 -46.16 7.16
CA LYS A 73 -4.73 -46.22 5.96
C LYS A 73 -3.64 -47.28 6.07
N THR A 74 -3.21 -47.61 7.27
CA THR A 74 -2.20 -48.66 7.52
C THR A 74 -2.84 -50.04 7.41
N GLU A 75 -4.07 -50.22 7.90
CA GLU A 75 -4.90 -51.42 7.70
C GLU A 75 -5.20 -51.65 6.20
N GLU A 76 -5.57 -50.61 5.45
CA GLU A 76 -5.74 -50.69 3.99
C GLU A 76 -4.45 -51.15 3.28
N LEU A 77 -3.28 -50.63 3.69
CA LEU A 77 -1.99 -51.05 3.15
C LEU A 77 -1.66 -52.51 3.50
N TYR A 78 -1.98 -52.97 4.73
CA TYR A 78 -1.84 -54.38 5.09
C TYR A 78 -2.70 -55.27 4.20
N HIS A 79 -3.98 -54.93 3.97
CA HIS A 79 -4.85 -55.69 3.07
C HIS A 79 -4.39 -55.69 1.60
N ILE A 80 -3.81 -54.58 1.12
CA ILE A 80 -3.19 -54.54 -0.22
C ILE A 80 -1.99 -55.48 -0.28
N ILE A 81 -1.13 -55.49 0.74
CA ILE A 81 0.05 -56.37 0.82
C ILE A 81 -0.37 -57.84 0.93
N GLU A 82 -1.40 -58.17 1.70
CA GLU A 82 -2.01 -59.51 1.77
C GLU A 82 -2.52 -59.96 0.39
N GLY A 83 -3.30 -59.13 -0.30
CA GLY A 83 -3.79 -59.41 -1.64
C GLY A 83 -2.67 -59.56 -2.69
N GLN A 84 -1.59 -58.78 -2.57
CA GLN A 84 -0.39 -58.95 -3.41
C GLN A 84 0.34 -60.26 -3.09
N ASN A 85 0.48 -60.63 -1.82
CA ASN A 85 1.09 -61.90 -1.41
C ASN A 85 0.25 -63.11 -1.89
N GLU A 86 -1.08 -63.02 -1.85
CA GLU A 86 -1.96 -64.03 -2.45
C GLU A 86 -1.78 -64.15 -3.96
N THR A 87 -1.69 -63.03 -4.69
CA THR A 87 -1.47 -63.10 -6.15
C THR A 87 -0.09 -63.65 -6.48
N MET A 88 0.96 -63.31 -5.70
CA MET A 88 2.28 -63.94 -5.83
C MET A 88 2.25 -65.44 -5.50
N ALA A 89 1.49 -65.88 -4.51
CA ALA A 89 1.31 -67.31 -4.22
C ALA A 89 0.61 -68.02 -5.40
N LYS A 90 -0.49 -67.46 -5.92
CA LYS A 90 -1.22 -67.99 -7.09
C LYS A 90 -0.32 -68.03 -8.35
N LEU A 91 0.55 -67.05 -8.55
CA LEU A 91 1.53 -67.02 -9.64
C LEU A 91 2.63 -68.10 -9.46
N ARG A 92 3.12 -68.32 -8.24
CA ARG A 92 4.07 -69.42 -7.92
C ARG A 92 3.43 -70.78 -8.13
N ASP A 93 2.19 -70.99 -7.70
CA ASP A 93 1.40 -72.19 -7.96
C ASP A 93 1.20 -72.44 -9.46
N MET A 94 0.85 -71.41 -10.23
CA MET A 94 0.70 -71.53 -11.68
C MET A 94 2.02 -71.83 -12.38
N LEU A 95 3.14 -71.23 -11.94
CA LEU A 95 4.47 -71.54 -12.45
C LEU A 95 4.86 -73.00 -12.17
N GLN A 96 4.61 -73.49 -10.94
CA GLN A 96 4.83 -74.90 -10.59
C GLN A 96 3.93 -75.85 -11.41
N ARG A 97 2.65 -75.51 -11.62
CA ARG A 97 1.76 -76.29 -12.50
C ARG A 97 2.23 -76.29 -13.96
N ASN A 98 2.76 -75.17 -14.47
CA ASN A 98 3.27 -75.08 -15.83
C ASN A 98 4.56 -75.92 -16.00
N GLN A 99 5.45 -75.88 -15.00
CA GLN A 99 6.64 -76.75 -14.93
C GLN A 99 6.29 -78.24 -14.83
N LEU A 100 5.23 -78.62 -14.11
CA LEU A 100 4.70 -80.00 -14.15
C LEU A 100 4.04 -80.34 -15.51
N GLY A 101 3.37 -79.39 -16.16
CA GLY A 101 2.70 -79.59 -17.44
C GLY A 101 3.66 -79.82 -18.61
N GLN A 102 4.84 -79.20 -18.60
CA GLN A 102 5.87 -79.38 -19.64
C GLN A 102 6.57 -80.74 -19.61
N LEU A 103 6.34 -81.58 -18.60
CA LEU A 103 6.84 -82.96 -18.52
C LEU A 103 5.90 -83.99 -19.16
N GLN A 104 4.84 -83.56 -19.85
CA GLN A 104 3.99 -84.43 -20.69
C GLN A 104 3.96 -83.92 -22.14
N SER A 105 4.28 -84.83 -23.06
CA SER A 105 4.58 -84.62 -24.49
C SER A 105 3.74 -85.63 -25.31
N PRO A 106 3.58 -85.56 -26.66
CA PRO A 106 3.74 -84.47 -27.64
C PRO A 106 2.53 -84.36 -28.64
N LEU A 107 2.73 -83.59 -29.73
CA LEU A 107 2.19 -83.74 -31.11
C LEU A 107 0.96 -82.94 -31.62
N SER A 108 1.26 -82.22 -32.72
CA SER A 108 0.50 -82.00 -33.98
C SER A 108 -0.61 -80.93 -34.07
N PRO A 109 -0.84 -80.35 -35.28
CA PRO A 109 -1.48 -79.03 -35.42
C PRO A 109 -2.91 -79.07 -36.00
N GLN A 110 -3.78 -78.14 -35.58
CA GLN A 110 -5.02 -77.84 -36.30
C GLN A 110 -5.53 -76.39 -36.06
N GLU A 111 -4.98 -75.45 -36.83
CA GLU A 111 -5.40 -74.05 -36.87
C GLU A 111 -6.76 -73.89 -37.59
N GLN A 112 -7.88 -74.20 -36.90
CA GLN A 112 -9.21 -73.72 -37.34
C GLN A 112 -10.33 -73.73 -36.26
N GLN A 113 -10.02 -74.00 -34.98
CA GLN A 113 -11.00 -73.92 -33.87
C GLN A 113 -10.78 -72.73 -32.90
N MET A 114 -9.94 -71.76 -33.24
CA MET A 114 -9.62 -70.63 -32.34
C MET A 114 -10.79 -69.65 -32.13
N SER A 115 -11.63 -69.44 -33.15
CA SER A 115 -12.66 -68.39 -33.15
C SER A 115 -13.67 -68.39 -31.98
N PRO A 116 -14.34 -69.52 -31.61
CA PRO A 116 -15.32 -69.50 -30.53
C PRO A 116 -14.68 -69.39 -29.14
N LEU A 117 -13.48 -69.95 -28.95
CA LEU A 117 -12.78 -69.91 -27.67
C LEU A 117 -12.22 -68.51 -27.39
N ASP A 118 -11.68 -67.83 -28.40
CA ASP A 118 -11.21 -66.45 -28.28
C ASP A 118 -12.36 -65.47 -28.04
N LEU A 119 -13.53 -65.70 -28.66
CA LEU A 119 -14.74 -64.92 -28.38
C LEU A 119 -15.28 -65.16 -26.96
N GLN A 120 -15.20 -66.40 -26.45
CA GLN A 120 -15.58 -66.74 -25.07
C GLN A 120 -14.60 -66.13 -24.05
N ASN A 121 -13.29 -66.15 -24.33
CA ASN A 121 -12.25 -65.53 -23.52
C ASN A 121 -12.39 -64.00 -23.47
N THR A 122 -12.62 -63.35 -24.62
CA THR A 122 -12.86 -61.89 -24.67
C THR A 122 -14.17 -61.49 -23.96
N LEU A 123 -15.24 -62.28 -24.08
CA LEU A 123 -16.48 -62.09 -23.31
C LEU A 123 -16.26 -62.25 -21.80
N PHE A 124 -15.41 -63.19 -21.37
CA PHE A 124 -15.07 -63.40 -19.97
C PHE A 124 -14.20 -62.24 -19.41
N CYS A 125 -13.18 -61.83 -20.16
CA CYS A 125 -12.33 -60.69 -19.81
C CYS A 125 -13.15 -59.39 -19.69
N THR A 126 -14.00 -59.07 -20.68
CA THR A 126 -14.87 -57.88 -20.63
C THR A 126 -15.88 -57.94 -19.48
N LYS A 127 -16.42 -59.11 -19.13
CA LYS A 127 -17.30 -59.28 -17.97
C LYS A 127 -16.58 -59.03 -16.63
N LEU A 128 -15.32 -59.48 -16.51
CA LEU A 128 -14.45 -59.15 -15.37
C LEU A 128 -14.12 -57.65 -15.32
N GLU A 129 -13.84 -57.04 -16.47
CA GLU A 129 -13.56 -55.60 -16.60
C GLU A 129 -14.76 -54.77 -16.13
N VAL A 130 -15.97 -55.09 -16.59
CA VAL A 130 -17.22 -54.44 -16.15
C VAL A 130 -17.47 -54.64 -14.65
N GLN A 131 -17.13 -55.80 -14.07
CA GLN A 131 -17.22 -55.99 -12.61
C GLN A 131 -16.19 -55.17 -11.84
N ARG A 132 -14.95 -55.03 -12.34
CA ARG A 132 -13.93 -54.15 -11.75
C ARG A 132 -14.38 -52.69 -11.78
N LEU A 133 -14.85 -52.22 -12.94
CA LEU A 133 -15.34 -50.85 -13.13
C LEU A 133 -16.55 -50.55 -12.23
N LYS A 134 -17.50 -51.47 -12.06
CA LYS A 134 -18.62 -51.30 -11.13
C LYS A 134 -18.19 -51.18 -9.66
N ARG A 135 -17.17 -51.94 -9.24
CA ARG A 135 -16.60 -51.82 -7.88
C ARG A 135 -15.89 -50.48 -7.69
N ALA A 136 -15.10 -50.06 -8.69
CA ALA A 136 -14.44 -48.75 -8.69
C ALA A 136 -15.46 -47.59 -8.65
N GLN A 137 -16.58 -47.69 -9.39
CA GLN A 137 -17.66 -46.71 -9.36
C GLN A 137 -18.26 -46.59 -7.96
N LEU A 138 -18.67 -47.71 -7.33
CA LEU A 138 -19.24 -47.69 -5.97
C LEU A 138 -18.26 -47.12 -4.94
N GLN A 139 -16.97 -47.43 -5.06
CA GLN A 139 -15.92 -46.84 -4.21
C GLN A 139 -15.81 -45.32 -4.42
N LYS A 140 -15.93 -44.83 -5.66
CA LYS A 140 -15.92 -43.39 -5.97
C LYS A 140 -17.18 -42.67 -5.49
N GLU A 141 -18.34 -43.31 -5.57
CA GLU A 141 -19.60 -42.80 -5.02
C GLU A 141 -19.54 -42.68 -3.49
N HIS A 142 -18.92 -43.65 -2.81
CA HIS A 142 -18.67 -43.58 -1.36
C HIS A 142 -17.72 -42.42 -1.00
N GLN A 143 -16.56 -42.33 -1.68
CA GLN A 143 -15.60 -41.23 -1.50
C GLN A 143 -16.24 -39.85 -1.74
N LEU A 144 -17.13 -39.73 -2.74
CA LEU A 144 -17.88 -38.50 -3.00
C LEU A 144 -18.88 -38.18 -1.88
N ALA A 145 -19.56 -39.19 -1.32
CA ALA A 145 -20.49 -38.99 -0.21
C ALA A 145 -19.75 -38.58 1.08
N GLU A 146 -18.58 -39.15 1.35
CA GLU A 146 -17.72 -38.76 2.46
C GLU A 146 -17.16 -37.35 2.29
N ALA A 147 -16.66 -37.00 1.11
CA ALA A 147 -16.20 -35.65 0.79
C ALA A 147 -17.32 -34.60 0.96
N LYS A 148 -18.56 -34.93 0.58
CA LYS A 148 -19.74 -34.07 0.81
C LYS A 148 -20.04 -33.86 2.30
N ARG A 149 -19.98 -34.93 3.13
CA ARG A 149 -20.16 -34.80 4.59
C ARG A 149 -19.03 -33.97 5.23
N ALA A 150 -17.79 -34.20 4.81
CA ALA A 150 -16.64 -33.43 5.27
C ALA A 150 -16.76 -31.95 4.90
N ALA A 151 -17.21 -31.63 3.67
CA ALA A 151 -17.48 -30.26 3.25
C ALA A 151 -18.58 -29.60 4.11
N GLN A 152 -19.70 -30.29 4.36
CA GLN A 152 -20.76 -29.76 5.23
C GLN A 152 -20.30 -29.50 6.67
N LEU A 153 -19.48 -30.38 7.23
CA LEU A 153 -18.90 -30.18 8.56
C LEU A 153 -17.95 -28.98 8.59
N LEU A 154 -17.13 -28.80 7.54
CA LEU A 154 -16.26 -27.63 7.40
C LEU A 154 -17.07 -26.33 7.21
N GLU A 155 -18.16 -26.36 6.44
CA GLU A 155 -19.07 -25.21 6.31
C GLU A 155 -19.67 -24.82 7.67
N THR A 156 -20.11 -25.79 8.48
CA THR A 156 -20.62 -25.50 9.83
C THR A 156 -19.55 -24.94 10.76
N THR A 157 -18.33 -25.50 10.78
CA THR A 157 -17.27 -24.98 11.67
C THR A 157 -16.75 -23.61 11.24
N VAL A 158 -16.71 -23.32 9.93
CA VAL A 158 -16.40 -21.96 9.43
C VAL A 158 -17.45 -20.96 9.90
N HIS A 159 -18.75 -21.32 9.83
CA HIS A 159 -19.81 -20.42 10.27
C HIS A 159 -19.81 -20.20 11.80
N GLU A 160 -19.53 -21.23 12.59
CA GLU A 160 -19.37 -21.10 14.05
C GLU A 160 -18.18 -20.22 14.42
N GLU A 161 -17.04 -20.37 13.73
CA GLU A 161 -15.85 -19.52 13.90
C GLU A 161 -16.10 -18.07 13.47
N GLU A 162 -16.92 -17.82 12.43
CA GLU A 162 -17.36 -16.48 12.04
C GLU A 162 -18.22 -15.82 13.13
N GLN A 163 -19.22 -16.54 13.66
CA GLN A 163 -20.05 -16.05 14.78
C GLN A 163 -19.20 -15.77 16.04
N GLN A 164 -18.22 -16.62 16.35
CA GLN A 164 -17.30 -16.40 17.48
C GLN A 164 -16.41 -15.18 17.25
N LYS A 165 -15.93 -14.93 16.03
CA LYS A 165 -15.19 -13.71 15.67
C LYS A 165 -16.06 -12.46 15.80
N GLU A 166 -17.32 -12.51 15.40
CA GLU A 166 -18.24 -11.38 15.57
C GLU A 166 -18.53 -11.10 17.05
N ALA A 167 -18.79 -12.13 17.86
CA ALA A 167 -19.02 -11.99 19.29
C ALA A 167 -17.80 -11.45 20.04
N THR A 168 -16.60 -11.96 19.73
CA THR A 168 -15.35 -11.46 20.32
C THR A 168 -15.01 -10.04 19.84
N TRP A 169 -15.32 -9.68 18.59
CA TRP A 169 -15.19 -8.31 18.10
C TRP A 169 -16.11 -7.32 18.83
N LYS A 170 -17.38 -7.68 19.02
CA LYS A 170 -18.36 -6.87 19.80
C LYS A 170 -17.87 -6.66 21.24
N HIS A 171 -17.45 -7.72 21.92
CA HIS A 171 -16.91 -7.61 23.28
C HIS A 171 -15.65 -6.72 23.34
N ASN A 172 -14.74 -6.83 22.35
CA ASN A 172 -13.59 -5.93 22.25
C ASN A 172 -13.99 -4.47 22.00
N GLN A 173 -15.07 -4.22 21.26
CA GLN A 173 -15.61 -2.87 21.04
C GLN A 173 -16.20 -2.29 22.33
N GLU A 174 -16.97 -3.08 23.09
CA GLU A 174 -17.50 -2.72 24.40
C GLU A 174 -16.38 -2.41 25.40
N LEU A 175 -15.36 -3.27 25.49
CA LEU A 175 -14.19 -3.03 26.35
C LEU A 175 -13.46 -1.74 25.98
N ARG A 176 -13.27 -1.44 24.68
CA ARG A 176 -12.67 -0.17 24.23
C ARG A 176 -13.51 1.02 24.63
N ALA A 177 -14.83 0.95 24.51
CA ALA A 177 -15.74 2.02 24.93
C ALA A 177 -15.68 2.25 26.45
N VAL A 178 -15.68 1.19 27.26
CA VAL A 178 -15.53 1.28 28.73
C VAL A 178 -14.17 1.85 29.12
N VAL A 179 -13.08 1.43 28.47
CA VAL A 179 -11.74 2.00 28.72
C VAL A 179 -11.69 3.49 28.36
N GLN A 180 -12.28 3.90 27.25
CA GLN A 180 -12.37 5.32 26.86
C GLN A 180 -13.21 6.14 27.85
N GLN A 181 -14.33 5.59 28.33
CA GLN A 181 -15.16 6.24 29.34
C GLN A 181 -14.39 6.39 30.67
N LEU A 182 -13.74 5.33 31.16
CA LEU A 182 -12.95 5.38 32.39
C LEU A 182 -11.74 6.33 32.27
N GLN A 183 -11.13 6.44 31.09
CA GLN A 183 -10.08 7.43 30.83
C GLN A 183 -10.62 8.87 30.88
N ALA A 184 -11.81 9.13 30.34
CA ALA A 184 -12.46 10.43 30.44
C ALA A 184 -12.84 10.77 31.89
N GLU A 185 -13.48 9.84 32.61
CA GLU A 185 -13.85 10.01 34.02
C GLU A 185 -12.61 10.26 34.91
N LEU A 186 -11.50 9.56 34.65
CA LEU A 186 -10.23 9.78 35.36
C LEU A 186 -9.63 11.16 35.06
N GLN A 187 -9.68 11.62 33.80
CA GLN A 187 -9.24 12.96 33.41
C GLN A 187 -10.09 14.05 34.06
N ASP A 188 -11.42 13.90 34.06
CA ASP A 188 -12.34 14.80 34.73
C ASP A 188 -12.08 14.87 36.25
N LYS A 189 -11.81 13.71 36.88
CA LYS A 189 -11.46 13.65 38.31
C LYS A 189 -10.11 14.30 38.60
N ALA A 190 -9.10 14.10 37.76
CA ALA A 190 -7.81 14.77 37.90
C ALA A 190 -7.93 16.29 37.77
N GLN A 191 -8.72 16.78 36.80
CA GLN A 191 -9.01 18.21 36.64
C GLN A 191 -9.78 18.77 37.86
N GLN A 192 -10.80 18.06 38.36
CA GLN A 192 -11.56 18.44 39.56
C GLN A 192 -10.66 18.54 40.80
N LEU A 193 -9.73 17.59 41.00
CA LEU A 193 -8.78 17.65 42.11
C LEU A 193 -7.82 18.84 41.95
N GLN A 194 -7.27 19.06 40.76
CA GLN A 194 -6.37 20.19 40.49
C GLN A 194 -7.04 21.56 40.73
N THR A 195 -8.31 21.73 40.35
CA THR A 195 -9.03 22.98 40.64
C THR A 195 -9.27 23.17 42.13
N LEU A 196 -9.68 22.12 42.85
CA LEU A 196 -9.88 22.16 44.31
C LEU A 196 -8.56 22.44 45.06
N GLU A 197 -7.44 21.84 44.65
CA GLU A 197 -6.11 22.11 45.23
C GLU A 197 -5.66 23.55 45.00
N TRP A 198 -5.91 24.11 43.81
CA TRP A 198 -5.62 25.51 43.50
C TRP A 198 -6.49 26.46 44.33
N GLU A 199 -7.79 26.17 44.44
CA GLU A 199 -8.72 26.95 45.28
C GLU A 199 -8.30 26.92 46.75
N LYS A 200 -7.97 25.75 47.30
CA LYS A 200 -7.51 25.63 48.70
C LYS A 200 -6.18 26.34 48.95
N SER A 201 -5.24 26.23 48.01
CA SER A 201 -3.96 26.93 48.08
C SER A 201 -4.15 28.46 48.06
N ARG A 202 -5.08 28.98 47.22
CA ARG A 202 -5.46 30.39 47.18
C ARG A 202 -6.19 30.84 48.44
N GLU A 203 -7.11 30.04 48.98
CA GLU A 203 -7.77 30.33 50.26
C GLU A 203 -6.76 30.43 51.40
N LEU A 204 -5.84 29.45 51.52
CA LEU A 204 -4.77 29.45 52.52
C LEU A 204 -3.90 30.71 52.40
N GLN A 205 -3.44 31.05 51.20
CA GLN A 205 -2.64 32.26 50.96
C GLN A 205 -3.39 33.54 51.41
N VAL A 206 -4.69 33.65 51.16
CA VAL A 206 -5.50 34.79 51.59
C VAL A 206 -5.66 34.82 53.12
N GLN A 207 -5.82 33.67 53.78
CA GLN A 207 -5.86 33.60 55.24
C GLN A 207 -4.50 33.92 55.88
N GLU A 208 -3.38 33.44 55.32
CA GLU A 208 -2.03 33.80 55.79
C GLU A 208 -1.79 35.30 55.69
N GLN A 209 -2.11 35.93 54.56
CA GLN A 209 -2.04 37.39 54.39
C GLN A 209 -2.98 38.13 55.36
N ARG A 210 -4.11 37.54 55.74
CA ARG A 210 -5.01 38.11 56.76
C ARG A 210 -4.39 38.01 58.16
N VAL A 211 -3.84 36.86 58.52
CA VAL A 211 -3.13 36.64 59.79
C VAL A 211 -1.95 37.59 59.92
N GLN A 212 -1.08 37.68 58.90
CA GLN A 212 0.07 38.60 58.89
C GLN A 212 -0.36 40.07 59.13
N ARG A 213 -1.40 40.54 58.43
CA ARG A 213 -1.95 41.89 58.64
C ARG A 213 -2.53 42.09 60.04
N LEU A 214 -3.22 41.10 60.60
CA LEU A 214 -3.74 41.16 61.96
C LEU A 214 -2.61 41.20 63.00
N THR A 215 -1.55 40.41 62.82
CA THR A 215 -0.35 40.44 63.68
C THR A 215 0.35 41.80 63.64
N GLN A 216 0.53 42.38 62.45
CA GLN A 216 1.08 43.74 62.29
C GLN A 216 0.20 44.80 62.96
N GLN A 217 -1.12 44.73 62.79
CA GLN A 217 -2.07 45.64 63.44
C GLN A 217 -2.10 45.48 64.97
N LEU A 218 -1.94 44.26 65.48
CA LEU A 218 -1.85 43.99 66.91
C LEU A 218 -0.58 44.61 67.50
N ALA A 219 0.58 44.31 66.92
CA ALA A 219 1.86 44.89 67.35
C ALA A 219 1.85 46.43 67.32
N ARG A 220 1.24 47.04 66.29
CA ARG A 220 1.09 48.51 66.23
C ARG A 220 0.14 49.05 67.31
N LYS A 221 -0.93 48.34 67.67
CA LYS A 221 -1.81 48.72 68.78
C LYS A 221 -1.10 48.59 70.13
N GLU A 222 -0.31 47.53 70.33
CA GLU A 222 0.50 47.34 71.54
C GLU A 222 1.53 48.46 71.70
N GLN A 223 2.23 48.84 70.62
CA GLN A 223 3.12 50.00 70.60
C GLN A 223 2.38 51.29 70.97
N LEU A 224 1.24 51.59 70.34
CA LEU A 224 0.46 52.81 70.63
C LEU A 224 -0.08 52.84 72.08
N LEU A 225 -0.43 51.68 72.65
CA LEU A 225 -0.81 51.57 74.05
C LEU A 225 0.38 51.84 74.98
N GLN A 226 1.57 51.38 74.61
CA GLN A 226 2.80 51.66 75.35
C GLN A 226 3.16 53.16 75.31
N GLU A 227 3.17 53.78 74.12
CA GLU A 227 3.32 55.24 73.96
C GLU A 227 2.29 56.03 74.79
N SER A 228 1.03 55.58 74.81
CA SER A 228 -0.04 56.23 75.57
C SER A 228 0.17 56.15 77.08
N ARG A 229 0.65 55.00 77.60
CA ARG A 229 1.03 54.84 79.01
C ARG A 229 2.16 55.80 79.39
N GLU A 230 3.16 55.92 78.52
CA GLU A 230 4.31 56.81 78.73
C GLU A 230 3.96 58.30 78.64
N LEU A 231 2.98 58.67 77.81
CA LEU A 231 2.44 60.03 77.76
C LEU A 231 1.63 60.36 79.02
N LEU A 232 0.82 59.43 79.53
CA LEU A 232 0.10 59.59 80.79
C LEU A 232 1.06 59.74 81.99
N GLN A 233 2.17 58.99 82.01
CA GLN A 233 3.23 59.16 83.00
C GLN A 233 3.89 60.54 82.91
N CYS A 234 4.17 61.06 81.71
CA CYS A 234 4.64 62.44 81.52
C CYS A 234 3.61 63.50 81.94
N GLN A 235 2.31 63.26 81.72
CA GLN A 235 1.26 64.17 82.17
C GLN A 235 1.18 64.23 83.72
N GLN A 236 1.36 63.10 84.40
CA GLN A 236 1.40 63.04 85.87
C GLN A 236 2.66 63.71 86.49
N SER A 237 3.71 63.96 85.70
CA SER A 237 4.88 64.75 86.13
C SER A 237 4.81 66.23 85.75
N LEU A 238 3.83 66.63 84.93
CA LEU A 238 3.65 68.00 84.42
C LEU A 238 3.47 69.04 85.53
N GLU A 239 2.74 68.71 86.59
CA GLU A 239 2.49 69.58 87.74
C GLU A 239 3.75 69.86 88.59
N LYS A 240 4.88 69.19 88.30
CA LYS A 240 6.07 69.17 89.18
C LYS A 240 7.30 69.88 88.59
N SER A 241 7.35 70.17 87.29
CA SER A 241 8.50 70.86 86.68
C SER A 241 8.22 71.35 85.25
N PRO A 242 8.71 72.55 84.84
CA PRO A 242 8.70 73.00 83.43
C PRO A 242 9.39 72.03 82.47
N ALA A 243 10.39 71.27 82.94
CA ALA A 243 11.09 70.28 82.12
C ALA A 243 10.17 69.13 81.66
N ALA A 244 9.14 68.78 82.45
CA ALA A 244 8.15 67.77 82.06
C ALA A 244 7.25 68.24 80.89
N MET A 245 7.01 69.55 80.78
CA MET A 245 6.27 70.12 79.65
C MET A 245 7.08 70.07 78.35
N ASN A 246 8.37 70.40 78.41
CA ASN A 246 9.27 70.26 77.26
C ASN A 246 9.39 68.79 76.81
N ALA A 247 9.57 67.86 77.75
CA ALA A 247 9.61 66.43 77.44
C ALA A 247 8.29 65.90 76.81
N MET A 248 7.13 66.48 77.18
CA MET A 248 5.85 66.17 76.52
C MET A 248 5.79 66.72 75.08
N LEU A 249 6.26 67.96 74.86
CA LEU A 249 6.31 68.56 73.53
C LEU A 249 7.26 67.79 72.60
N GLU A 250 8.44 67.41 73.09
CA GLU A 250 9.39 66.55 72.39
C GLU A 250 8.76 65.20 72.01
N LYS A 251 8.02 64.55 72.93
CA LYS A 251 7.28 63.31 72.60
C LYS A 251 6.17 63.51 71.56
N LEU A 252 5.49 64.65 71.55
CA LEU A 252 4.49 64.96 70.52
C LEU A 252 5.13 65.24 69.16
N GLN A 253 6.24 65.97 69.13
CA GLN A 253 7.04 66.19 67.91
C GLN A 253 7.58 64.87 67.37
N GLN A 254 8.12 64.01 68.24
CA GLN A 254 8.57 62.66 67.86
C GLN A 254 7.43 61.84 67.26
N ARG A 255 6.23 61.82 67.86
CA ARG A 255 5.08 61.07 67.31
C ARG A 255 4.58 61.60 65.96
N VAL A 256 4.73 62.90 65.67
CA VAL A 256 4.46 63.46 64.34
C VAL A 256 5.52 62.97 63.35
N SER A 257 6.81 63.07 63.72
CA SER A 257 7.94 62.56 62.92
C SER A 257 7.79 61.06 62.62
N ASP A 258 7.52 60.23 63.62
CA ASP A 258 7.33 58.78 63.49
C ASP A 258 6.12 58.42 62.62
N ARG A 259 5.06 59.23 62.65
CA ARG A 259 3.89 59.06 61.77
C ARG A 259 4.26 59.37 60.34
N ASP A 260 4.97 60.48 60.11
CA ASP A 260 5.29 60.94 58.77
C ASP A 260 6.32 59.99 58.12
N ALA A 261 7.34 59.56 58.85
CA ALA A 261 8.28 58.51 58.45
C ALA A 261 7.63 57.11 58.30
N ALA A 262 6.48 56.85 58.92
CA ALA A 262 5.70 55.62 58.67
C ALA A 262 4.81 55.75 57.42
N LEU A 263 4.34 56.96 57.10
CA LEU A 263 3.61 57.23 55.86
C LEU A 263 4.53 57.16 54.65
N GLU A 264 5.74 57.73 54.72
CA GLU A 264 6.77 57.62 53.68
C GLU A 264 7.09 56.15 53.38
N ARG A 265 7.46 55.35 54.39
CA ARG A 265 7.72 53.91 54.21
C ARG A 265 6.52 53.15 53.62
N ALA A 266 5.29 53.45 54.04
CA ALA A 266 4.09 52.82 53.50
C ALA A 266 3.74 53.27 52.06
N VAL A 267 4.30 54.39 51.60
CA VAL A 267 4.24 54.87 50.21
C VAL A 267 5.32 54.18 49.38
N ASP A 268 6.56 54.12 49.88
CA ASP A 268 7.68 53.42 49.23
C ASP A 268 7.41 51.92 49.05
N GLU A 269 6.89 51.25 50.09
CA GLU A 269 6.47 49.85 50.02
C GLU A 269 5.43 49.60 48.91
N LYS A 270 4.52 50.55 48.68
CA LYS A 270 3.53 50.49 47.59
C LYS A 270 4.16 50.73 46.23
N PHE A 271 5.11 51.67 46.10
CA PHE A 271 5.83 51.89 44.85
C PHE A 271 6.68 50.66 44.48
N CYS A 272 7.47 50.11 45.40
CA CYS A 272 8.22 48.87 45.15
C CYS A 272 7.31 47.67 44.85
N ALA A 273 6.09 47.61 45.41
CA ALA A 273 5.11 46.59 45.06
C ALA A 273 4.53 46.79 43.64
N LEU A 274 4.28 48.04 43.24
CA LEU A 274 3.84 48.38 41.87
C LEU A 274 4.93 48.07 40.84
N GLU A 275 6.18 48.42 41.09
CA GLU A 275 7.32 48.10 40.22
C GLU A 275 7.46 46.59 39.98
N LYS A 276 7.35 45.78 41.05
CA LYS A 276 7.34 44.31 40.94
C LYS A 276 6.17 43.82 40.08
N LYS A 277 4.98 44.41 40.22
CA LYS A 277 3.83 44.06 39.37
C LYS A 277 3.99 44.51 37.93
N GLU A 278 4.66 45.64 37.67
CA GLU A 278 4.99 46.04 36.32
C GLU A 278 6.01 45.07 35.69
N GLN A 279 7.04 44.66 36.43
CA GLN A 279 8.03 43.66 35.98
C GLN A 279 7.38 42.29 35.69
N GLU A 280 6.51 41.79 36.58
CA GLU A 280 5.71 40.57 36.35
C GLU A 280 4.89 40.70 35.06
N LEU A 281 4.23 41.84 34.84
CA LEU A 281 3.39 42.11 33.67
C LEU A 281 4.23 42.21 32.39
N GLN A 282 5.41 42.84 32.43
CA GLN A 282 6.38 42.85 31.33
C GLN A 282 6.85 41.43 30.98
N GLN A 283 7.17 40.59 31.97
CA GLN A 283 7.51 39.17 31.74
C GLN A 283 6.34 38.39 31.13
N LEU A 284 5.10 38.62 31.57
CA LEU A 284 3.91 37.99 30.98
C LEU A 284 3.71 38.42 29.52
N ARG A 285 3.92 39.71 29.18
CA ARG A 285 3.90 40.21 27.79
C ARG A 285 5.00 39.60 26.90
N LEU A 286 6.12 39.16 27.47
CA LEU A 286 7.17 38.43 26.75
C LEU A 286 6.74 36.97 26.51
N ARG A 287 6.36 36.23 27.56
CA ARG A 287 5.87 34.84 27.45
C ARG A 287 4.67 34.69 26.52
N MET A 288 3.77 35.68 26.48
CA MET A 288 2.65 35.70 25.54
C MET A 288 3.08 35.92 24.09
N ARG A 289 4.15 36.71 23.84
CA ARG A 289 4.73 36.86 22.49
C ARG A 289 5.45 35.60 22.04
N GLU A 290 6.24 34.98 22.93
CA GLU A 290 6.92 33.70 22.66
C GLU A 290 5.91 32.61 22.27
N ARG A 291 4.83 32.44 23.05
CA ARG A 291 3.71 31.54 22.71
C ARG A 291 3.02 31.92 21.40
N GLY A 292 2.91 33.22 21.09
CA GLY A 292 2.41 33.70 19.80
C GLY A 292 3.25 33.18 18.64
N SER A 293 4.57 33.39 18.70
CA SER A 293 5.55 32.91 17.73
C SER A 293 5.57 31.38 17.59
N ASP A 294 5.44 30.65 18.71
CA ASP A 294 5.36 29.18 18.68
C ASP A 294 4.06 28.70 18.01
N LEU A 295 2.93 29.36 18.26
CA LEU A 295 1.66 29.08 17.58
C LEU A 295 1.73 29.42 16.08
N GLU A 296 2.46 30.46 15.67
CA GLU A 296 2.71 30.77 14.25
C GLU A 296 3.60 29.71 13.59
N ARG A 297 4.63 29.23 14.29
CA ARG A 297 5.45 28.09 13.84
C ARG A 297 4.61 26.82 13.69
N LEU A 298 3.74 26.51 14.66
CA LEU A 298 2.84 25.36 14.56
C LEU A 298 1.82 25.53 13.41
N ARG A 299 1.26 26.73 13.21
CA ARG A 299 0.38 27.02 12.06
C ARG A 299 1.06 26.81 10.72
N SER A 300 2.32 27.23 10.55
CA SER A 300 3.05 27.01 9.30
C SER A 300 3.43 25.54 9.07
N VAL A 301 3.76 24.78 10.12
CA VAL A 301 3.93 23.31 10.02
C VAL A 301 2.61 22.62 9.66
N LEU A 302 1.49 22.99 10.30
CA LEU A 302 0.18 22.42 9.98
C LEU A 302 -0.25 22.74 8.54
N SER A 303 -0.06 23.97 8.07
CA SER A 303 -0.34 24.34 6.67
C SER A 303 0.57 23.59 5.68
N SER A 304 1.83 23.34 6.04
CA SER A 304 2.73 22.48 5.23
C SER A 304 2.25 21.03 5.18
N ASN A 305 1.80 20.47 6.31
CA ASN A 305 1.26 19.11 6.38
C ASN A 305 -0.08 18.99 5.66
N GLU A 306 -0.92 20.02 5.72
CA GLU A 306 -2.16 20.12 4.97
C GLU A 306 -1.87 20.09 3.45
N ALA A 307 -0.87 20.84 2.98
CA ALA A 307 -0.45 20.80 1.58
C ALA A 307 0.10 19.42 1.15
N THR A 308 0.87 18.73 1.99
CA THR A 308 1.35 17.37 1.67
C THR A 308 0.22 16.34 1.68
N ILE A 309 -0.76 16.45 2.58
CA ILE A 309 -1.97 15.62 2.58
C ILE A 309 -2.76 15.83 1.28
N HIS A 310 -3.03 17.07 0.88
CA HIS A 310 -3.74 17.36 -0.38
C HIS A 310 -2.99 16.84 -1.62
N SER A 311 -1.66 16.87 -1.60
CA SER A 311 -0.81 16.29 -2.66
C SER A 311 -0.95 14.76 -2.71
N LEU A 312 -0.87 14.08 -1.56
CA LEU A 312 -1.05 12.64 -1.44
C LEU A 312 -2.48 12.19 -1.82
N GLU A 313 -3.51 12.94 -1.44
CA GLU A 313 -4.88 12.70 -1.89
C GLU A 313 -5.04 12.84 -3.40
N SER A 314 -4.38 13.82 -4.01
CA SER A 314 -4.42 14.04 -5.45
C SER A 314 -3.71 12.90 -6.20
N LEU A 315 -2.56 12.44 -5.67
CA LEU A 315 -1.87 11.25 -6.17
C LEU A 315 -2.71 9.98 -6.00
N LEU A 316 -3.40 9.81 -4.86
CA LEU A 316 -4.28 8.68 -4.62
C LEU A 316 -5.46 8.68 -5.60
N LYS A 317 -6.11 9.83 -5.84
CA LYS A 317 -7.16 9.99 -6.86
C LYS A 317 -6.64 9.63 -8.26
N ALA A 318 -5.45 10.10 -8.64
CA ALA A 318 -4.83 9.74 -9.92
C ALA A 318 -4.57 8.23 -10.03
N LYS A 319 -4.05 7.58 -8.97
CA LYS A 319 -3.83 6.12 -8.94
C LYS A 319 -5.12 5.30 -8.92
N THR A 320 -6.21 5.82 -8.34
CA THR A 320 -7.54 5.21 -8.46
C THR A 320 -8.03 5.25 -9.90
N LEU A 321 -7.89 6.38 -10.59
CA LEU A 321 -8.27 6.50 -12.01
C LEU A 321 -7.40 5.61 -12.93
N GLU A 322 -6.10 5.49 -12.67
CA GLU A 322 -5.24 4.52 -13.37
C GLU A 322 -5.73 3.08 -13.17
N LEU A 323 -6.09 2.69 -11.93
CA LEU A 323 -6.61 1.37 -11.61
C LEU A 323 -7.96 1.09 -12.29
N GLU A 324 -8.86 2.07 -12.33
CA GLU A 324 -10.13 2.01 -13.05
C GLU A 324 -9.90 1.85 -14.57
N GLN A 325 -8.96 2.61 -15.14
CA GLN A 325 -8.59 2.51 -16.56
C GLN A 325 -8.03 1.13 -16.91
N VAL A 326 -7.11 0.58 -16.09
CA VAL A 326 -6.58 -0.78 -16.27
C VAL A 326 -7.69 -1.82 -16.08
N SER A 327 -8.59 -1.63 -15.13
CA SER A 327 -9.73 -2.53 -14.92
C SER A 327 -10.67 -2.56 -16.13
N ALA A 328 -10.92 -1.41 -16.74
CA ALA A 328 -11.73 -1.28 -17.95
C ALA A 328 -11.04 -1.93 -19.18
N THR A 329 -9.73 -1.73 -19.37
CA THR A 329 -9.01 -2.41 -20.47
C THR A 329 -8.97 -3.92 -20.27
N CYS A 330 -8.79 -4.42 -19.04
CA CYS A 330 -8.89 -5.85 -18.73
C CYS A 330 -10.31 -6.44 -18.89
N GLN A 331 -11.37 -5.63 -18.81
CA GLN A 331 -12.74 -6.05 -19.17
C GLN A 331 -12.90 -6.13 -20.69
N ASN A 332 -12.47 -5.09 -21.43
CA ASN A 332 -12.52 -5.06 -22.88
C ASN A 332 -11.72 -6.20 -23.53
N LEU A 333 -10.54 -6.53 -23.00
CA LEU A 333 -9.73 -7.67 -23.48
C LEU A 333 -10.39 -9.03 -23.23
N ARG A 334 -11.11 -9.21 -22.12
CA ARG A 334 -11.89 -10.44 -21.86
C ARG A 334 -13.04 -10.57 -22.85
N TRP A 335 -13.79 -9.50 -23.06
CA TRP A 335 -14.87 -9.50 -24.05
C TRP A 335 -14.35 -9.80 -25.47
N LEU A 336 -13.23 -9.19 -25.87
CA LEU A 336 -12.59 -9.46 -27.16
C LEU A 336 -12.14 -10.93 -27.28
N LYS A 337 -11.61 -11.52 -26.20
CA LYS A 337 -11.24 -12.94 -26.16
C LYS A 337 -12.47 -13.83 -26.37
N GLU A 338 -13.55 -13.61 -25.61
CA GLU A 338 -14.80 -14.37 -25.71
C GLU A 338 -15.40 -14.28 -27.12
N GLU A 339 -15.38 -13.09 -27.73
CA GLU A 339 -15.83 -12.85 -29.10
C GLU A 339 -14.97 -13.57 -30.16
N ILE A 340 -13.65 -13.66 -29.96
CA ILE A 340 -12.74 -14.43 -30.82
C ILE A 340 -12.99 -15.94 -30.66
N GLU A 341 -13.17 -16.42 -29.43
CA GLU A 341 -13.46 -17.84 -29.13
C GLU A 341 -14.83 -18.27 -29.68
N ALA A 342 -15.84 -17.40 -29.62
CA ALA A 342 -17.14 -17.63 -30.26
C ALA A 342 -17.02 -17.71 -31.79
N LYS A 343 -16.24 -16.81 -32.41
CA LYS A 343 -15.98 -16.81 -33.86
C LYS A 343 -15.16 -18.02 -34.31
N SER A 344 -14.15 -18.45 -33.57
CA SER A 344 -13.43 -19.68 -33.89
C SER A 344 -14.32 -20.92 -33.74
N GLY A 345 -15.14 -20.99 -32.68
CA GLY A 345 -16.08 -22.08 -32.47
C GLY A 345 -17.17 -22.18 -33.56
N SER A 346 -17.67 -21.05 -34.06
CA SER A 346 -18.62 -21.05 -35.19
C SER A 346 -17.97 -21.50 -36.50
N ARG A 347 -16.78 -20.97 -36.83
CA ARG A 347 -16.00 -21.40 -38.01
C ARG A 347 -15.64 -22.88 -37.96
N GLN A 348 -15.28 -23.40 -36.79
CA GLN A 348 -14.98 -24.82 -36.65
C GLN A 348 -16.21 -25.70 -36.89
N LYS A 349 -17.39 -25.32 -36.38
CA LYS A 349 -18.66 -26.03 -36.69
C LYS A 349 -19.02 -25.98 -38.18
N GLU A 350 -18.76 -24.87 -38.86
CA GLU A 350 -18.92 -24.78 -40.33
C GLU A 350 -17.96 -25.73 -41.06
N GLN A 351 -16.69 -25.78 -40.65
CA GLN A 351 -15.69 -26.71 -41.21
C GLN A 351 -16.07 -28.18 -40.97
N GLU A 352 -16.49 -28.53 -39.74
CA GLU A 352 -16.99 -29.86 -39.38
C GLU A 352 -18.23 -30.23 -40.21
N GLY A 353 -19.16 -29.28 -40.43
CA GLY A 353 -20.33 -29.47 -41.28
C GLY A 353 -19.99 -29.72 -42.75
N ILE A 354 -19.03 -28.98 -43.31
CA ILE A 354 -18.52 -29.22 -44.68
C ILE A 354 -17.83 -30.59 -44.78
N ILE A 355 -17.03 -30.97 -43.78
CA ILE A 355 -16.38 -32.29 -43.72
C ILE A 355 -17.43 -33.41 -43.68
N GLN A 356 -18.48 -33.28 -42.85
CA GLN A 356 -19.58 -34.24 -42.79
C GLN A 356 -20.31 -34.34 -44.13
N GLN A 357 -20.62 -33.23 -44.79
CA GLN A 357 -21.24 -33.22 -46.12
C GLN A 357 -20.35 -33.92 -47.17
N LEU A 358 -19.05 -33.65 -47.17
CA LEU A 358 -18.11 -34.30 -48.08
C LEU A 358 -17.99 -35.81 -47.80
N GLN A 359 -17.97 -36.22 -46.53
CA GLN A 359 -17.97 -37.63 -46.13
C GLN A 359 -19.26 -38.35 -46.57
N THR A 360 -20.43 -37.73 -46.41
CA THR A 360 -21.72 -38.27 -46.89
C THR A 360 -21.71 -38.41 -48.41
N CYS A 361 -21.36 -37.35 -49.15
CA CYS A 361 -21.29 -37.39 -50.61
C CYS A 361 -20.29 -38.43 -51.13
N LEU A 362 -19.13 -38.59 -50.47
CA LEU A 362 -18.16 -39.63 -50.82
C LEU A 362 -18.71 -41.04 -50.54
N HIS A 363 -19.42 -41.24 -49.43
CA HIS A 363 -20.02 -42.53 -49.10
C HIS A 363 -21.14 -42.92 -50.08
N ASP A 364 -22.05 -41.99 -50.38
CA ASP A 364 -23.11 -42.20 -51.37
C ASP A 364 -22.52 -42.52 -52.75
N ARG A 365 -21.45 -41.81 -53.14
CA ARG A 365 -20.74 -42.04 -54.40
C ARG A 365 -20.00 -43.39 -54.43
N ASN A 366 -19.40 -43.82 -53.32
CA ASN A 366 -18.82 -45.16 -53.21
C ASN A 366 -19.90 -46.23 -53.36
N LYS A 367 -21.06 -46.04 -52.72
CA LYS A 367 -22.19 -46.97 -52.82
C LYS A 367 -22.72 -47.08 -54.26
N GLU A 368 -22.87 -45.96 -54.99
CA GLU A 368 -23.19 -46.00 -56.42
C GLU A 368 -22.15 -46.81 -57.23
N VAL A 369 -20.87 -46.65 -56.94
CA VAL A 369 -19.78 -47.39 -57.60
C VAL A 369 -19.82 -48.87 -57.24
N GLU A 370 -20.11 -49.24 -56.00
CA GLU A 370 -20.32 -50.62 -55.55
C GLU A 370 -21.51 -51.28 -56.26
N GLU A 371 -22.66 -50.59 -56.35
CA GLU A 371 -23.86 -51.05 -57.05
C GLU A 371 -23.61 -51.23 -58.57
N LEU A 372 -22.91 -50.30 -59.20
CA LEU A 372 -22.48 -50.41 -60.60
C LEU A 372 -21.49 -51.56 -60.81
N THR A 373 -20.55 -51.74 -59.89
CA THR A 373 -19.53 -52.82 -59.94
C THR A 373 -20.21 -54.19 -59.82
N ALA A 374 -21.12 -54.37 -58.86
CA ALA A 374 -21.91 -55.59 -58.72
C ALA A 374 -22.73 -55.89 -60.00
N THR A 375 -23.38 -54.86 -60.56
CA THR A 375 -24.17 -54.99 -61.80
C THR A 375 -23.32 -55.39 -63.02
N LEU A 376 -22.05 -54.97 -63.07
CA LEU A 376 -21.11 -55.35 -64.13
C LEU A 376 -20.55 -56.76 -63.92
N LEU A 377 -20.19 -57.14 -62.69
CA LEU A 377 -19.69 -58.47 -62.35
C LEU A 377 -20.70 -59.56 -62.75
N CYS A 378 -22.00 -59.34 -62.51
CA CYS A 378 -23.07 -60.27 -62.92
C CYS A 378 -23.21 -60.48 -64.45
N LYS A 379 -22.47 -59.76 -65.30
CA LYS A 379 -22.50 -59.89 -66.76
C LYS A 379 -21.28 -60.59 -67.35
N LEU A 380 -20.31 -61.00 -66.53
CA LEU A 380 -19.07 -61.66 -66.98
C LEU A 380 -19.27 -63.16 -67.25
N GLY A 381 -18.48 -63.70 -68.17
CA GLY A 381 -18.39 -65.16 -68.39
C GLY A 381 -17.53 -65.85 -67.32
N PRO A 382 -17.63 -67.18 -67.14
CA PRO A 382 -17.03 -67.89 -66.00
C PRO A 382 -15.52 -67.63 -65.82
N GLY A 383 -14.72 -67.73 -66.88
CA GLY A 383 -13.26 -67.43 -66.81
C GLY A 383 -12.90 -65.95 -66.74
N GLN A 384 -13.87 -65.02 -66.86
CA GLN A 384 -13.68 -63.59 -66.62
C GLN A 384 -14.09 -63.19 -65.20
N SER A 385 -15.03 -63.91 -64.58
CA SER A 385 -15.45 -63.72 -63.18
C SER A 385 -14.29 -64.00 -62.23
N GLU A 386 -13.60 -65.14 -62.39
CA GLU A 386 -12.48 -65.54 -61.52
C GLU A 386 -11.37 -64.48 -61.46
N VAL A 387 -10.97 -63.92 -62.61
CA VAL A 387 -9.95 -62.85 -62.69
C VAL A 387 -10.45 -61.54 -62.08
N ALA A 388 -11.74 -61.21 -62.23
CA ALA A 388 -12.32 -60.02 -61.63
C ALA A 388 -12.43 -60.13 -60.10
N GLU A 389 -12.83 -61.30 -59.59
CA GLU A 389 -12.88 -61.60 -58.15
C GLU A 389 -11.50 -61.52 -57.49
N GLU A 390 -10.47 -62.11 -58.11
CA GLU A 390 -9.10 -62.05 -57.61
C GLU A 390 -8.55 -60.61 -57.59
N LEU A 391 -8.90 -59.79 -58.59
CA LEU A 391 -8.58 -58.36 -58.61
C LEU A 391 -9.36 -57.57 -57.54
N CYS A 392 -10.64 -57.84 -57.33
CA CYS A 392 -11.45 -57.21 -56.28
C CYS A 392 -10.91 -57.53 -54.87
N LEU A 393 -10.57 -58.79 -54.57
CA LEU A 393 -9.95 -59.18 -53.31
C LEU A 393 -8.60 -58.47 -53.10
N ARG A 394 -7.79 -58.37 -54.14
CA ARG A 394 -6.49 -57.67 -54.11
C ARG A 394 -6.63 -56.16 -53.95
N LEU A 395 -7.74 -55.58 -54.42
CA LEU A 395 -8.08 -54.17 -54.22
C LEU A 395 -8.56 -53.91 -52.79
N GLN A 396 -9.51 -54.72 -52.28
CA GLN A 396 -9.97 -54.66 -50.89
C GLN A 396 -8.82 -54.80 -49.90
N HIS A 397 -7.85 -55.68 -50.16
CA HIS A 397 -6.69 -55.84 -49.28
C HIS A 397 -5.79 -54.58 -49.25
N LYS A 398 -5.65 -53.87 -50.38
CA LYS A 398 -4.95 -52.58 -50.44
C LYS A 398 -5.75 -51.47 -49.76
N GLU A 399 -7.06 -51.44 -49.96
CA GLU A 399 -7.95 -50.44 -49.39
C GLU A 399 -7.99 -50.55 -47.87
N LYS A 400 -8.07 -51.78 -47.33
CA LYS A 400 -7.96 -52.04 -45.90
C LYS A 400 -6.61 -51.58 -45.32
N MET A 401 -5.49 -51.86 -46.00
CA MET A 401 -4.17 -51.38 -45.59
C MET A 401 -4.08 -49.85 -45.56
N LEU A 402 -4.67 -49.15 -46.55
CA LEU A 402 -4.74 -47.68 -46.57
C LEU A 402 -5.63 -47.14 -45.43
N GLN A 403 -6.74 -47.82 -45.13
CA GLN A 403 -7.66 -47.44 -44.06
C GLN A 403 -7.02 -47.64 -42.67
N GLU A 404 -6.27 -48.73 -42.48
CA GLU A 404 -5.45 -48.98 -41.29
C GLU A 404 -4.38 -47.88 -41.12
N LEU A 405 -3.61 -47.55 -42.17
CA LEU A 405 -2.62 -46.47 -42.15
C LEU A 405 -3.22 -45.08 -41.85
N LEU A 406 -4.40 -44.77 -42.38
CA LEU A 406 -5.13 -43.53 -42.07
C LEU A 406 -5.63 -43.52 -40.62
N SER A 407 -6.07 -44.66 -40.09
CA SER A 407 -6.51 -44.79 -38.70
C SER A 407 -5.35 -44.59 -37.72
N ASP A 408 -4.16 -45.15 -38.02
CA ASP A 408 -2.95 -44.94 -37.22
C ASP A 408 -2.48 -43.49 -37.28
N ARG A 409 -2.50 -42.84 -38.44
CA ARG A 409 -2.16 -41.42 -38.57
C ARG A 409 -3.13 -40.52 -37.80
N ASN A 410 -4.43 -40.81 -37.84
CA ASN A 410 -5.42 -40.08 -37.05
C ASN A 410 -5.22 -40.29 -35.54
N ARG A 411 -4.92 -41.53 -35.13
CA ARG A 411 -4.60 -41.87 -33.74
C ARG A 411 -3.36 -41.11 -33.24
N GLN A 412 -2.28 -41.09 -34.01
CA GLN A 412 -1.08 -40.29 -33.73
C GLN A 412 -1.39 -38.79 -33.62
N SER A 413 -2.24 -38.23 -34.49
CA SER A 413 -2.66 -36.83 -34.39
C SER A 413 -3.41 -36.55 -33.08
N MET A 414 -4.33 -37.43 -32.67
CA MET A 414 -5.04 -37.28 -31.40
C MET A 414 -4.14 -37.46 -30.17
N GLU A 415 -3.14 -38.35 -30.26
CA GLU A 415 -2.10 -38.53 -29.24
C GLU A 415 -1.30 -37.23 -29.08
N HIS A 416 -0.84 -36.60 -30.17
CA HIS A 416 -0.17 -35.29 -30.12
C HIS A 416 -1.09 -34.15 -29.61
N ASP A 417 -2.36 -34.11 -30.03
CA ASP A 417 -3.31 -33.13 -29.50
C ASP A 417 -3.60 -33.34 -28.01
N ALA A 418 -3.47 -34.57 -27.50
CA ALA A 418 -3.55 -34.86 -26.06
C ALA A 418 -2.28 -34.39 -25.34
N GLU A 419 -1.09 -34.72 -25.85
CA GLU A 419 0.21 -34.24 -25.33
C GLU A 419 0.25 -32.70 -25.23
N ILE A 420 -0.21 -31.99 -26.27
CA ILE A 420 -0.27 -30.53 -26.27
C ILE A 420 -1.24 -30.01 -25.20
N ARG A 421 -2.41 -30.63 -25.03
CA ARG A 421 -3.38 -30.25 -23.98
C ARG A 421 -2.84 -30.53 -22.58
N GLU A 422 -2.15 -31.65 -22.37
CA GLU A 422 -1.50 -31.97 -21.10
C GLU A 422 -0.36 -30.99 -20.79
N LEU A 423 0.46 -30.62 -21.78
CA LEU A 423 1.49 -29.58 -21.62
C LEU A 423 0.90 -28.21 -21.28
N LEU A 424 -0.21 -27.83 -21.92
CA LEU A 424 -0.92 -26.57 -21.61
C LEU A 424 -1.54 -26.61 -20.20
N GLN A 425 -2.09 -27.74 -19.76
CA GLN A 425 -2.56 -27.92 -18.38
C GLN A 425 -1.40 -27.93 -17.37
N ALA A 426 -0.27 -28.54 -17.70
CA ALA A 426 0.94 -28.53 -16.88
C ALA A 426 1.52 -27.10 -16.75
N LEU A 427 1.52 -26.33 -17.84
CA LEU A 427 1.90 -24.92 -17.83
C LEU A 427 0.93 -24.07 -17.01
N SER A 428 -0.38 -24.22 -17.21
CA SER A 428 -1.41 -23.49 -16.45
C SER A 428 -1.40 -23.84 -14.95
N THR A 429 -1.20 -25.12 -14.60
CA THR A 429 -1.05 -25.53 -13.20
C THR A 429 0.27 -25.08 -12.61
N LYS A 430 1.38 -25.02 -13.36
CA LYS A 430 2.63 -24.40 -12.91
C LYS A 430 2.51 -22.88 -12.76
N GLU A 431 1.80 -22.19 -13.64
CA GLU A 431 1.51 -20.76 -13.51
C GLU A 431 0.66 -20.52 -12.25
N GLN A 432 -0.40 -21.30 -12.05
CA GLN A 432 -1.24 -21.19 -10.87
C GLN A 432 -0.47 -21.58 -9.59
N GLN A 433 0.43 -22.56 -9.63
CA GLN A 433 1.36 -22.86 -8.53
C GLN A 433 2.38 -21.76 -8.32
N SER A 434 2.84 -21.05 -9.37
CA SER A 434 3.70 -19.88 -9.24
C SER A 434 2.95 -18.71 -8.58
N ARG A 435 1.69 -18.47 -8.97
CA ARG A 435 0.82 -17.46 -8.34
C ARG A 435 0.45 -17.83 -6.90
N VAL A 436 0.13 -19.10 -6.63
CA VAL A 436 -0.14 -19.59 -5.27
C VAL A 436 1.13 -19.57 -4.42
N SER A 437 2.29 -20.00 -4.92
CA SER A 437 3.55 -19.91 -4.17
C SER A 437 4.06 -18.48 -4.00
N PHE A 438 3.74 -17.56 -4.91
CA PHE A 438 3.93 -16.12 -4.73
C PHE A 438 3.04 -15.62 -3.57
N VAL A 439 1.73 -15.85 -3.63
CA VAL A 439 0.76 -15.47 -2.58
C VAL A 439 1.06 -16.16 -1.24
N GLN A 440 1.53 -17.41 -1.26
CA GLN A 440 1.83 -18.23 -0.08
C GLN A 440 3.25 -17.98 0.45
N CYS A 441 4.19 -17.47 -0.36
CA CYS A 441 5.39 -16.83 0.16
C CYS A 441 5.05 -15.52 0.87
N HIS A 442 4.14 -14.71 0.30
CA HIS A 442 3.68 -13.50 0.98
C HIS A 442 2.89 -13.83 2.26
N SER A 443 2.00 -14.82 2.24
CA SER A 443 1.18 -15.21 3.41
C SER A 443 1.91 -16.08 4.44
N GLY A 444 2.85 -16.95 4.02
CA GLY A 444 3.56 -17.88 4.90
C GLY A 444 4.74 -17.23 5.63
N ARG A 445 5.41 -16.26 4.99
CA ARG A 445 6.41 -15.42 5.68
C ARG A 445 5.75 -14.56 6.76
N LEU A 446 4.50 -14.14 6.56
CA LEU A 446 3.70 -13.42 7.56
C LEU A 446 3.19 -14.25 8.75
N SER A 447 3.44 -15.57 8.82
CA SER A 447 2.97 -16.41 9.94
C SER A 447 4.11 -16.94 10.84
N ASN A 448 5.16 -17.52 10.25
CA ASN A 448 6.26 -18.12 11.04
C ASN A 448 7.57 -17.32 10.96
N GLN A 449 7.74 -16.51 9.92
CA GLN A 449 8.76 -15.45 9.91
C GLN A 449 8.28 -14.20 10.68
N ALA A 450 6.97 -14.02 10.91
CA ALA A 450 6.42 -12.87 11.67
C ALA A 450 6.74 -12.84 13.18
N VAL A 451 7.63 -13.69 13.68
CA VAL A 451 8.21 -13.58 15.03
C VAL A 451 9.74 -13.43 14.93
N PHE A 452 10.42 -14.33 14.21
CA PHE A 452 11.87 -14.30 14.10
C PHE A 452 12.39 -13.30 13.05
N ALA A 453 11.75 -13.22 11.89
CA ALA A 453 11.99 -12.15 10.93
C ALA A 453 11.16 -10.89 11.21
N VAL A 454 10.19 -10.87 12.13
CA VAL A 454 9.76 -9.57 12.71
C VAL A 454 10.83 -9.06 13.67
N ALA A 455 11.55 -9.89 14.43
CA ALA A 455 12.69 -9.41 15.22
C ALA A 455 13.84 -8.91 14.31
N ILE A 456 14.23 -9.68 13.29
CA ILE A 456 15.32 -9.29 12.37
C ILE A 456 14.87 -8.18 11.41
N SER A 457 13.69 -8.27 10.79
CA SER A 457 13.19 -7.21 9.91
C SER A 457 12.70 -6.00 10.68
N ALA A 458 12.36 -6.04 11.98
CA ALA A 458 12.21 -4.83 12.79
C ALA A 458 13.55 -4.21 13.14
N ALA A 459 14.62 -4.99 13.38
CA ALA A 459 15.97 -4.42 13.55
C ALA A 459 16.52 -3.84 12.23
N GLU A 460 16.25 -4.47 11.09
CA GLU A 460 16.57 -3.96 9.76
C GLU A 460 15.67 -2.78 9.38
N LEU A 461 14.36 -2.81 9.69
CA LEU A 461 13.46 -1.65 9.50
C LEU A 461 13.77 -0.53 10.49
N GLU A 462 14.22 -0.78 11.71
CA GLU A 462 14.70 0.28 12.62
C GLU A 462 15.95 0.93 12.05
N LYS A 463 16.89 0.12 11.52
CA LYS A 463 18.08 0.63 10.84
C LYS A 463 17.72 1.38 9.56
N ASP A 464 16.83 0.86 8.73
CA ASP A 464 16.42 1.46 7.47
C ASP A 464 15.47 2.66 7.68
N LEU A 465 14.73 2.72 8.79
CA LEU A 465 13.95 3.88 9.20
C LEU A 465 14.85 4.96 9.83
N VAL A 466 15.94 4.59 10.51
CA VAL A 466 17.00 5.53 10.90
C VAL A 466 17.71 6.06 9.66
N ASN A 467 18.13 5.21 8.72
CA ASN A 467 18.74 5.62 7.45
C ASN A 467 17.80 6.51 6.64
N ALA A 468 16.54 6.09 6.42
CA ALA A 468 15.54 6.87 5.71
C ALA A 468 15.17 8.17 6.42
N LYS A 469 15.26 8.23 7.76
CA LYS A 469 15.11 9.47 8.53
C LYS A 469 16.32 10.39 8.35
N GLU A 470 17.54 9.86 8.32
CA GLU A 470 18.75 10.63 8.02
C GLU A 470 18.73 11.15 6.57
N GLU A 471 18.29 10.34 5.61
CA GLU A 471 18.04 10.74 4.22
C GLU A 471 16.91 11.76 4.09
N LEU A 472 15.81 11.62 4.84
CA LEU A 472 14.75 12.63 4.93
C LEU A 472 15.25 13.93 5.56
N GLU A 473 16.10 13.88 6.59
CA GLU A 473 16.72 15.07 7.15
C GLU A 473 17.70 15.74 6.17
N LEU A 474 18.41 14.96 5.35
CA LEU A 474 19.24 15.48 4.26
C LEU A 474 18.40 16.06 3.11
N MET A 475 17.29 15.41 2.74
CA MET A 475 16.32 15.90 1.76
C MET A 475 15.66 17.20 2.24
N VAL A 476 15.25 17.29 3.51
CA VAL A 476 14.69 18.51 4.11
C VAL A 476 15.75 19.61 4.26
N LYS A 477 17.04 19.27 4.46
CA LYS A 477 18.14 20.25 4.39
C LYS A 477 18.30 20.78 2.96
N LYS A 478 18.35 19.90 1.95
CA LYS A 478 18.40 20.26 0.52
C LYS A 478 17.15 21.03 0.06
N GLU A 479 15.97 20.70 0.55
CA GLU A 479 14.72 21.44 0.28
C GLU A 479 14.77 22.83 0.93
N ARG A 480 15.32 22.95 2.14
CA ARG A 480 15.55 24.26 2.76
C ARG A 480 16.65 25.06 2.05
N GLU A 481 17.63 24.41 1.45
CA GLU A 481 18.67 25.05 0.63
C GLU A 481 18.08 25.53 -0.69
N SER A 482 17.46 24.65 -1.47
CA SER A 482 16.78 25.02 -2.72
C SER A 482 15.66 26.03 -2.49
N ARG A 483 14.92 25.98 -1.37
CA ARG A 483 13.93 27.02 -1.04
C ARG A 483 14.57 28.36 -0.65
N ARG A 484 15.77 28.38 -0.05
CA ARG A 484 16.53 29.63 0.14
C ARG A 484 17.04 30.16 -1.20
N GLU A 485 17.54 29.30 -2.08
CA GLU A 485 17.95 29.65 -3.45
C GLU A 485 16.77 30.18 -4.26
N LEU A 486 15.59 29.55 -4.17
CA LEU A 486 14.37 29.98 -4.84
C LEU A 486 13.85 31.30 -4.26
N THR A 487 13.99 31.55 -2.95
CA THR A 487 13.72 32.86 -2.34
C THR A 487 14.70 33.93 -2.82
N ALA A 488 15.99 33.58 -2.98
CA ALA A 488 17.00 34.48 -3.52
C ALA A 488 16.74 34.79 -5.01
N LEU A 489 16.40 33.79 -5.81
CA LEU A 489 16.00 33.95 -7.22
C LEU A 489 14.71 34.78 -7.34
N GLN A 490 13.71 34.58 -6.47
CA GLN A 490 12.53 35.44 -6.41
C GLN A 490 12.89 36.90 -6.09
N SER A 491 13.86 37.15 -5.21
CA SER A 491 14.33 38.52 -4.96
C SER A 491 15.06 39.12 -6.17
N VAL A 492 15.84 38.32 -6.90
CA VAL A 492 16.51 38.75 -8.14
C VAL A 492 15.48 39.04 -9.23
N VAL A 493 14.47 38.19 -9.41
CA VAL A 493 13.37 38.41 -10.36
C VAL A 493 12.59 39.66 -9.99
N ALA A 494 12.27 39.89 -8.70
CA ALA A 494 11.62 41.12 -8.26
C ALA A 494 12.47 42.37 -8.59
N THR A 495 13.79 42.34 -8.35
CA THR A 495 14.66 43.46 -8.75
C THR A 495 14.74 43.63 -10.28
N GLN A 496 14.67 42.55 -11.05
CA GLN A 496 14.62 42.62 -12.52
C GLN A 496 13.27 43.14 -13.03
N GLU A 497 12.16 42.81 -12.39
CA GLU A 497 10.84 43.39 -12.68
C GLU A 497 10.80 44.88 -12.37
N GLU A 498 11.39 45.31 -11.24
CA GLU A 498 11.56 46.73 -10.92
C GLU A 498 12.44 47.45 -11.96
N GLU A 499 13.58 46.88 -12.37
CA GLU A 499 14.44 47.43 -13.42
C GLU A 499 13.72 47.50 -14.79
N LEU A 500 12.97 46.46 -15.17
CA LEU A 500 12.16 46.45 -16.39
C LEU A 500 11.02 47.47 -16.34
N GLN A 501 10.42 47.70 -15.17
CA GLN A 501 9.38 48.72 -15.00
C GLN A 501 9.96 50.14 -15.06
N VAL A 502 11.17 50.36 -14.55
CA VAL A 502 11.92 51.62 -14.76
C VAL A 502 12.23 51.80 -16.25
N GLN A 503 12.76 50.77 -16.93
CA GLN A 503 13.03 50.82 -18.37
C GLN A 503 11.76 51.07 -19.20
N ALA A 504 10.62 50.47 -18.84
CA ALA A 504 9.33 50.75 -19.48
C ALA A 504 8.91 52.21 -19.29
N SER A 505 9.09 52.77 -18.09
CA SER A 505 8.80 54.18 -17.80
C SER A 505 9.73 55.15 -18.57
N ASP A 506 11.00 54.77 -18.74
CA ASP A 506 11.98 55.51 -19.55
C ASP A 506 11.62 55.44 -21.04
N ILE A 507 11.26 54.26 -21.55
CA ILE A 507 10.76 54.06 -22.92
C ILE A 507 9.50 54.89 -23.14
N GLU A 508 8.51 54.88 -22.25
CA GLU A 508 7.34 55.74 -22.37
C GLU A 508 7.70 57.23 -22.36
N SER A 509 8.69 57.65 -21.56
CA SER A 509 9.17 59.04 -21.55
C SER A 509 9.84 59.42 -22.87
N LEU A 510 10.60 58.49 -23.46
CA LEU A 510 11.25 58.64 -24.75
C LEU A 510 10.21 58.62 -25.88
N THR A 511 9.20 57.76 -25.84
CA THR A 511 8.07 57.74 -26.78
C THR A 511 7.27 59.04 -26.70
N ARG A 512 6.97 59.56 -25.50
CA ARG A 512 6.39 60.90 -25.33
C ARG A 512 7.27 61.99 -25.93
N THR A 513 8.58 61.91 -25.73
CA THR A 513 9.55 62.86 -26.31
C THR A 513 9.67 62.75 -27.83
N ILE A 514 9.59 61.54 -28.38
CA ILE A 514 9.56 61.26 -29.81
C ILE A 514 8.26 61.77 -30.40
N GLN A 515 7.11 61.56 -29.76
CA GLN A 515 5.82 62.08 -30.23
C GLN A 515 5.83 63.61 -30.27
N MET A 516 6.34 64.28 -29.22
CA MET A 516 6.54 65.73 -29.22
C MET A 516 7.48 66.19 -30.34
N LYS A 517 8.53 65.42 -30.66
CA LYS A 517 9.44 65.71 -31.79
C LYS A 517 8.79 65.43 -33.15
N GLU A 518 7.99 64.39 -33.30
CA GLU A 518 7.21 64.10 -34.50
C GLU A 518 6.19 65.20 -34.76
N ASP A 519 5.52 65.70 -33.73
CA ASP A 519 4.54 66.77 -33.89
C ASP A 519 5.25 68.10 -34.23
N LEU A 520 6.44 68.36 -33.65
CA LEU A 520 7.34 69.42 -34.12
C LEU A 520 7.76 69.23 -35.59
N ILE A 521 8.03 67.99 -36.02
CA ILE A 521 8.42 67.65 -37.38
C ILE A 521 7.24 67.77 -38.34
N LYS A 522 6.01 67.37 -37.97
CA LYS A 522 4.78 67.58 -38.75
C LYS A 522 4.52 69.07 -38.95
N VAL A 523 4.65 69.88 -37.88
CA VAL A 523 4.57 71.36 -37.97
C VAL A 523 5.65 71.93 -38.89
N ARG A 524 6.85 71.33 -38.93
CA ARG A 524 7.96 71.75 -39.80
C ARG A 524 7.89 71.22 -41.23
N CYS A 525 7.23 70.08 -41.47
CA CYS A 525 7.02 69.44 -42.76
C CYS A 525 5.80 70.00 -43.50
N CYS A 526 4.75 70.43 -42.79
CA CYS A 526 3.68 71.24 -43.37
C CYS A 526 4.17 72.60 -43.92
N ALA A 527 5.38 73.03 -43.55
CA ALA A 527 6.03 74.24 -44.05
C ALA A 527 7.01 74.01 -45.23
N ARG A 528 7.07 72.80 -45.83
CA ARG A 528 7.96 72.55 -46.97
C ARG A 528 7.46 71.44 -47.91
N LEU A 529 6.48 71.78 -48.75
CA LEU A 529 6.25 71.10 -50.03
C LEU A 529 7.28 71.58 -51.08
N GLY A 530 7.70 70.69 -52.00
CA GLY A 530 8.74 70.90 -53.02
C GLY A 530 10.12 70.44 -52.52
N ASP A 531 10.88 69.56 -53.19
CA ASP A 531 11.08 69.42 -54.64
C ASP A 531 11.76 68.08 -55.04
N SER A 532 11.55 67.70 -56.31
CA SER A 532 12.51 67.04 -57.24
C SER A 532 13.12 65.65 -56.99
N LEU A 533 12.56 64.67 -57.72
CA LEU A 533 13.21 63.70 -58.63
C LEU A 533 14.75 63.45 -58.61
N GLY A 534 15.10 62.15 -58.58
CA GLY A 534 16.38 61.57 -59.06
C GLY A 534 17.29 61.03 -57.94
N SER A 535 18.06 59.94 -58.09
CA SER A 535 18.21 58.95 -59.18
C SER A 535 19.06 57.74 -58.70
N PHE A 536 19.35 56.78 -59.59
CA PHE A 536 20.30 55.63 -59.46
C PHE A 536 19.96 54.43 -58.56
N GLY A 537 20.36 53.21 -59.02
CA GLY A 537 21.00 52.26 -58.11
C GLY A 537 20.65 50.75 -58.11
N GLN A 538 20.74 50.05 -59.25
CA GLN A 538 21.06 48.61 -59.38
C GLN A 538 20.60 47.54 -58.33
N LYS A 539 19.78 46.60 -58.84
CA LYS A 539 19.76 45.14 -58.57
C LYS A 539 20.63 44.58 -57.42
N ALA A 540 19.97 44.08 -56.37
CA ALA A 540 20.42 42.88 -55.65
C ALA A 540 19.46 41.71 -55.98
N LYS A 541 20.01 40.51 -56.19
CA LYS A 541 19.29 39.34 -56.70
C LYS A 541 18.76 38.51 -55.52
N ALA A 542 17.46 38.54 -55.26
CA ALA A 542 16.84 37.72 -54.22
C ALA A 542 17.11 36.22 -54.47
N PRO A 543 17.21 35.37 -53.43
CA PRO A 543 17.36 33.93 -53.60
C PRO A 543 16.13 33.37 -54.32
N ASN A 544 16.33 32.40 -55.21
CA ASN A 544 15.22 31.71 -55.85
C ASN A 544 14.43 30.93 -54.77
N PRO A 545 13.12 31.14 -54.60
CA PRO A 545 12.34 30.43 -53.59
C PRO A 545 12.37 28.91 -53.81
N GLN A 546 12.54 28.46 -55.06
CA GLN A 546 12.77 27.05 -55.40
C GLN A 546 14.10 26.51 -54.86
N THR A 547 15.17 27.30 -54.80
CA THR A 547 16.47 26.86 -54.24
C THR A 547 16.41 26.78 -52.72
N GLN A 548 15.68 27.69 -52.08
CA GLN A 548 15.47 27.67 -50.62
C GLN A 548 14.54 26.50 -50.22
N LEU A 549 13.50 26.22 -51.01
CA LEU A 549 12.65 25.04 -50.81
C LEU A 549 13.41 23.73 -51.05
N LEU A 550 14.31 23.67 -52.05
CA LEU A 550 15.13 22.48 -52.32
C LEU A 550 16.08 22.16 -51.14
N LEU A 551 16.80 23.17 -50.63
CA LEU A 551 17.65 23.02 -49.44
C LEU A 551 16.86 22.60 -48.20
N MET A 552 15.62 23.07 -48.05
CA MET A 552 14.74 22.68 -46.95
C MET A 552 14.25 21.23 -47.07
N LEU A 553 13.95 20.77 -48.29
CA LEU A 553 13.60 19.38 -48.56
C LEU A 553 14.82 18.45 -48.41
N GLU A 554 16.01 18.86 -48.83
CA GLU A 554 17.27 18.14 -48.58
C GLU A 554 17.56 18.02 -47.07
N GLY A 555 17.32 19.08 -46.30
CA GLY A 555 17.38 19.06 -44.83
C GLY A 555 16.42 18.05 -44.22
N LEU A 556 15.14 18.07 -44.60
CA LEU A 556 14.13 17.13 -44.10
C LEU A 556 14.39 15.67 -44.53
N VAL A 557 14.98 15.45 -45.70
CA VAL A 557 15.42 14.11 -46.14
C VAL A 557 16.63 13.63 -45.33
N ALA A 558 17.60 14.51 -45.02
CA ALA A 558 18.72 14.19 -44.16
C ALA A 558 18.28 13.89 -42.71
N GLU A 559 17.35 14.67 -42.16
CA GLU A 559 16.70 14.41 -40.86
C GLU A 559 16.02 13.04 -40.84
N ARG A 560 15.18 12.75 -41.85
CA ARG A 560 14.49 11.45 -41.99
C ARG A 560 15.48 10.29 -42.08
N ASN A 561 16.59 10.45 -42.80
CA ASN A 561 17.59 9.40 -42.94
C ASN A 561 18.31 9.14 -41.60
N ARG A 562 18.69 10.17 -40.86
CA ARG A 562 19.29 10.03 -39.50
C ARG A 562 18.32 9.38 -38.50
N LEU A 563 17.05 9.77 -38.52
CA LEU A 563 16.00 9.12 -37.71
C LEU A 563 15.84 7.63 -38.06
N ASN A 564 15.96 7.28 -39.33
CA ASN A 564 15.87 5.90 -39.79
C ASN A 564 17.13 5.08 -39.44
N GLU A 565 18.31 5.70 -39.45
CA GLU A 565 19.57 5.13 -38.95
C GLU A 565 19.51 4.89 -37.43
N ALA A 566 19.01 5.85 -36.65
CA ALA A 566 18.81 5.71 -35.21
C ALA A 566 17.81 4.59 -34.88
N LEU A 567 16.67 4.52 -35.59
CA LEU A 567 15.69 3.44 -35.45
C LEU A 567 16.28 2.06 -35.86
N GLN A 568 17.22 2.04 -36.81
CA GLN A 568 17.90 0.82 -37.22
C GLN A 568 18.95 0.37 -36.21
N ALA A 569 19.66 1.30 -35.56
CA ALA A 569 20.52 1.02 -34.41
C ALA A 569 19.70 0.51 -33.21
N GLU A 570 18.58 1.15 -32.88
CA GLU A 570 17.64 0.70 -31.83
C GLU A 570 17.15 -0.74 -32.09
N ARG A 571 16.77 -1.07 -33.33
CA ARG A 571 16.40 -2.44 -33.73
C ARG A 571 17.56 -3.44 -33.62
N GLN A 572 18.81 -3.01 -33.85
CA GLN A 572 19.99 -3.85 -33.62
C GLN A 572 20.23 -4.08 -32.13
N LEU A 573 20.06 -3.06 -31.28
CA LEU A 573 20.15 -3.18 -29.82
C LEU A 573 19.11 -4.16 -29.26
N TYR A 574 17.83 -4.03 -29.62
CA TYR A 574 16.81 -5.01 -29.25
C TYR A 574 17.11 -6.41 -29.81
N GLY A 575 17.64 -6.50 -31.05
CA GLY A 575 18.06 -7.75 -31.66
C GLY A 575 19.24 -8.43 -30.95
N SER A 576 20.14 -7.66 -30.34
CA SER A 576 21.22 -8.14 -29.48
C SER A 576 20.68 -8.57 -28.11
N LEU A 577 19.86 -7.73 -27.46
CA LEU A 577 19.25 -7.98 -26.16
C LEU A 577 18.46 -9.31 -26.13
N VAL A 578 17.71 -9.60 -27.21
CA VAL A 578 16.99 -10.88 -27.36
C VAL A 578 17.93 -12.07 -27.50
N LYS A 579 19.09 -11.92 -28.16
CA LYS A 579 20.10 -13.00 -28.28
C LYS A 579 20.84 -13.29 -26.97
N PHE A 580 20.89 -12.33 -26.03
CA PHE A 580 21.57 -12.53 -24.74
C PHE A 580 20.72 -13.26 -23.69
N HIS A 581 19.41 -13.44 -23.93
CA HIS A 581 18.53 -14.23 -23.05
C HIS A 581 18.85 -15.74 -23.02
N THR A 582 19.85 -16.21 -23.78
CA THR A 582 20.27 -17.62 -23.84
C THR A 582 21.59 -17.94 -23.12
N HIS A 583 22.25 -16.99 -22.44
CA HIS A 583 23.53 -17.23 -21.75
C HIS A 583 23.47 -17.12 -20.21
N PRO A 584 24.18 -17.97 -19.43
CA PRO A 584 23.84 -18.20 -18.01
C PRO A 584 24.50 -17.28 -16.98
N ASP A 585 25.69 -16.71 -17.27
CA ASP A 585 26.53 -16.07 -16.26
C ASP A 585 26.17 -14.61 -15.93
N SER A 586 26.06 -14.28 -14.64
CA SER A 586 25.57 -12.97 -14.17
C SER A 586 26.59 -11.83 -14.33
N ALA A 587 27.85 -12.04 -13.92
CA ALA A 587 28.83 -10.95 -13.85
C ALA A 587 29.20 -10.35 -15.22
N ALA A 588 29.12 -11.16 -16.28
CA ALA A 588 29.31 -10.68 -17.65
C ALA A 588 28.09 -9.91 -18.18
N ARG A 589 26.86 -10.21 -17.70
CA ARG A 589 25.67 -9.41 -18.02
C ARG A 589 25.78 -8.02 -17.42
N ASP A 590 26.16 -7.91 -16.15
CA ASP A 590 26.17 -6.62 -15.45
C ASP A 590 27.16 -5.64 -16.10
N HIS A 591 28.34 -6.12 -16.52
CA HIS A 591 29.32 -5.29 -17.24
C HIS A 591 28.91 -4.97 -18.68
N ALA A 592 28.19 -5.86 -19.37
CA ALA A 592 27.65 -5.59 -20.70
C ALA A 592 26.46 -4.60 -20.64
N LEU A 593 25.57 -4.73 -19.66
CA LEU A 593 24.46 -3.81 -19.42
C LEU A 593 24.96 -2.40 -19.09
N GLN A 594 26.08 -2.27 -18.38
CA GLN A 594 26.76 -0.99 -18.14
C GLN A 594 27.16 -0.31 -19.47
N VAL A 595 27.81 -1.04 -20.38
CA VAL A 595 28.24 -0.52 -21.70
C VAL A 595 27.05 -0.18 -22.60
N GLU A 596 25.98 -0.97 -22.57
CA GLU A 596 24.76 -0.68 -23.33
C GLU A 596 23.98 0.52 -22.75
N LEU A 597 23.99 0.72 -21.42
CA LEU A 597 23.47 1.94 -20.80
C LEU A 597 24.28 3.17 -21.22
N GLU A 598 25.61 3.07 -21.27
CA GLU A 598 26.50 4.12 -21.77
C GLU A 598 26.20 4.46 -23.25
N GLY A 599 25.98 3.44 -24.10
CA GLY A 599 25.55 3.63 -25.50
C GLY A 599 24.15 4.26 -25.64
N VAL A 600 23.19 3.91 -24.77
CA VAL A 600 21.87 4.56 -24.70
C VAL A 600 21.99 6.01 -24.22
N HIS A 601 22.89 6.32 -23.30
CA HIS A 601 23.19 7.69 -22.88
C HIS A 601 23.83 8.52 -24.00
N GLU A 602 24.74 7.96 -24.79
CA GLU A 602 25.29 8.63 -25.98
C GLU A 602 24.23 8.87 -27.06
N LEU A 603 23.39 7.87 -27.37
CA LEU A 603 22.27 8.03 -28.31
C LEU A 603 21.27 9.10 -27.85
N ARG A 604 20.98 9.16 -26.55
CA ARG A 604 20.15 10.21 -25.96
C ARG A 604 20.80 11.59 -26.11
N GLY A 605 22.10 11.71 -25.86
CA GLY A 605 22.84 12.96 -26.07
C GLY A 605 22.81 13.42 -27.54
N GLN A 606 22.97 12.49 -28.49
CA GLN A 606 22.87 12.79 -29.92
C GLN A 606 21.46 13.24 -30.34
N LEU A 607 20.41 12.67 -29.75
CA LEU A 607 19.02 13.10 -29.96
C LEU A 607 18.73 14.48 -29.34
N GLU A 608 19.25 14.74 -28.13
CA GLU A 608 19.14 16.05 -27.47
C GLU A 608 19.90 17.15 -28.25
N GLU A 609 21.08 16.84 -28.81
CA GLU A 609 21.78 17.72 -29.74
C GLU A 609 21.00 17.96 -31.05
N ALA A 610 20.40 16.92 -31.63
CA ALA A 610 19.60 17.06 -32.85
C ALA A 610 18.37 17.94 -32.63
N LEU A 611 17.67 17.73 -31.50
CA LEU A 611 16.55 18.59 -31.06
C LEU A 611 17.01 20.03 -30.81
N GLY A 612 18.16 20.23 -30.16
CA GLY A 612 18.76 21.56 -29.96
C GLY A 612 19.04 22.30 -31.27
N ARG A 613 19.62 21.61 -32.27
CA ARG A 613 19.86 22.15 -33.61
C ARG A 613 18.54 22.42 -34.38
N SER A 614 17.52 21.60 -34.16
CA SER A 614 16.18 21.80 -34.74
C SER A 614 15.49 23.04 -34.16
N LEU A 615 15.57 23.23 -32.84
CA LEU A 615 15.12 24.44 -32.15
C LEU A 615 15.92 25.68 -32.60
N GLU A 616 17.24 25.58 -32.78
CA GLU A 616 18.05 26.66 -33.33
C GLU A 616 17.64 27.00 -34.78
N CYS A 617 17.35 26.00 -35.62
CA CYS A 617 16.80 26.21 -36.96
C CYS A 617 15.41 26.88 -36.93
N LEU A 618 14.54 26.53 -35.98
CA LEU A 618 13.24 27.19 -35.78
C LEU A 618 13.42 28.64 -35.33
N SER A 619 14.29 28.92 -34.35
CA SER A 619 14.66 30.29 -33.95
C SER A 619 15.24 31.10 -35.12
N ARG A 620 15.98 30.44 -36.02
CA ARG A 620 16.49 31.05 -37.26
C ARG A 620 15.41 31.29 -38.31
N LEU A 621 14.32 30.52 -38.31
CA LEU A 621 13.13 30.78 -39.14
C LEU A 621 12.28 31.91 -38.56
N GLU A 622 12.10 31.97 -37.23
CA GLU A 622 11.43 33.10 -36.57
C GLU A 622 12.18 34.41 -36.80
N THR A 623 13.51 34.42 -36.65
CA THR A 623 14.32 35.60 -36.98
C THR A 623 14.36 35.90 -38.49
N GLN A 624 14.24 34.92 -39.39
CA GLN A 624 14.03 35.18 -40.83
C GLN A 624 12.65 35.78 -41.13
N GLY A 625 11.62 35.44 -40.35
CA GLY A 625 10.34 36.15 -40.34
C GLY A 625 10.47 37.64 -39.92
N ALA A 626 11.53 37.98 -39.20
CA ALA A 626 11.90 39.35 -38.83
C ALA A 626 12.92 40.01 -39.79
N ILE A 627 13.36 39.37 -40.88
CA ILE A 627 14.16 40.03 -41.95
C ILE A 627 13.23 40.82 -42.90
N GLY A 628 12.35 41.61 -42.27
CA GLY A 628 11.62 42.74 -42.82
C GLY A 628 12.10 44.04 -42.17
N GLY A 629 13.42 44.18 -41.99
CA GLY A 629 14.09 45.24 -41.22
C GLY A 629 14.27 44.88 -39.74
N GLY A 630 15.42 45.08 -39.11
CA GLY A 630 16.68 45.65 -39.59
C GLY A 630 17.52 46.18 -38.42
N GLU A 631 18.72 45.61 -38.22
CA GLU A 631 19.80 46.06 -37.31
C GLU A 631 19.49 45.94 -35.79
N GLN A 632 20.12 45.01 -35.05
CA GLN A 632 21.47 45.09 -34.42
C GLN A 632 21.54 46.10 -33.26
N GLU A 633 22.18 45.90 -32.10
CA GLU A 633 22.97 44.81 -31.46
C GLU A 633 22.84 45.03 -29.91
N ARG A 634 23.19 44.15 -28.95
CA ARG A 634 23.96 42.89 -28.91
C ARG A 634 23.58 42.12 -27.61
N VAL A 635 23.71 40.79 -27.56
CA VAL A 635 23.82 40.02 -26.30
C VAL A 635 25.23 39.45 -26.17
N ARG A 636 25.87 39.68 -25.02
CA ARG A 636 27.20 39.10 -24.70
C ARG A 636 26.97 37.80 -23.93
N VAL A 637 27.36 36.67 -24.52
CA VAL A 637 27.36 35.36 -23.86
C VAL A 637 28.74 35.11 -23.24
N LEU A 638 28.75 34.46 -22.06
CA LEU A 638 29.76 33.57 -21.45
C LEU A 638 30.00 33.88 -19.96
N PRO A 639 30.45 32.90 -19.13
CA PRO A 639 30.69 31.49 -19.43
C PRO A 639 29.96 30.49 -18.51
N GLN A 640 30.05 29.23 -18.93
CA GLN A 640 29.80 28.02 -18.14
C GLN A 640 30.63 27.99 -16.85
N HIS A 641 30.10 27.33 -15.80
CA HIS A 641 30.93 26.52 -14.91
C HIS A 641 30.17 25.25 -14.52
N ALA A 642 30.83 24.11 -14.72
CA ALA A 642 30.46 22.83 -14.16
C ALA A 642 31.47 22.47 -13.06
N PHE A 643 30.98 22.06 -11.89
CA PHE A 643 31.35 20.82 -11.18
C PHE A 643 30.50 20.69 -9.91
#